data_AF-A0A3M7MTN2-F1
#
_entry.id   AF-A0A3M7MTN2-F1
#
_cell.length_a   1.000
_cell.length_b   1.000
_cell.length_c   1.000
_cell.angle_alpha   90.00
_cell.angle_beta   90.00
_cell.angle_gamma   90.00
#
_symmetry.space_group_name_H-M   'P 1'
#
loop_
_entity.id
_entity.type
_entity.pdbx_description
1 polymer ?
#
loop_
_entity_poly.entity_id
_entity_poly.type
_entity_poly.pdbx_seq_one_letter_code
_entity_poly.pdbx_strand_id
1 'polypeptide(L)'
;MKIISLLIVIPLLANAQQSCGPSPSGRIQPSIASGYQVQLVATGLASPRGIALDALGNLLVVERDRGLISAHSLTEDEDSGCVSVKSSKDVTPALDLNHGIEISDDGSTLFASSVTTAFSWTYNADSLSVTDRQELVVNMDGFGHSTRTLLLSRSVPGTIVISRGSVGNLDIQAASISSGIAQVKAFNLTNLTDPYDYSEDGLLLGWGLRNEVGIAEHPISGAIYGVENSADEIYRYNVDVHEDNPAEELNLLGFLADSSSVGSNFGYPWCLSAWQVEDLPDNGNLLVGSQFAINPSEALDNENRTDAYCAEQTPPRLVFQAHTAPLDIKFNNTGRQAWITFHGSWDRSEPVGYKLSVVNFDKKGDPVEPVTSLTAANDILVNQDVSKCPAQCFRPVSLAIDRKGRIFMSSDSSGEIYLISAQSGPDKNAAASLYSSQVTRYTVTAFLLLLLLLSYYPRISGDGHLFSNPSTDNFAILHQIGSSAFHLTEPTAMPRGAFEGPTPSPHNWSDDDDSEYDDEPVVKRAPLKSSTPRKSSSTHRSQLAYHPKRRFSQVFSGQESSDESPAPKSRKVAARTARVRAAKGKPAKVKLAATTVKDVPQVRDLAPFERVPPEVRQMIASFARSDRDIVNMALASKTIAYSILPANSPIWRTRFLAKYDYPVIQSPGEFRLAYQLRRFVLDARNFVIFQDVDDKRLQIQLDVIKDLVLGLSKNLRRMASPSASQWAITFLSSPFFGFGTDKFGQQNATFEALQLTLSHLILSPKSRIARKVKTSRDNYDIARVYSYNCPLTTLYTRLAEHTPEETEFALDLNTLLHVRNFWHRHLIDANQVNTDKLDTGENSYMIMAKTLMELGHTPLAWTASLQDPLGNLEWIRNGLWHGHYTGLHPWPRDTSDLQEQQTEAEDWEHVAPLRLDFAASTDNSSSAWPWIFSSIPAFESTTPMSSDDSDTENGERPTFYLRGIAPFVDLAELERRQQSQKDKPASTLQASHRKSHSTSTSSSSSSPPPPSSDFSSSGNSLFLHHPFASLRLRGIAHPIPASITVIPGFYRVILILFRFHTQHLITVLNHAEQSSLSTSGGSHVVTPTTMPPAAQQPADTDADDNGFPLDLDPVQEENNLLAQLKAKLDTSVSIVDGKRAYAEDTMTRDRICALENLYSGGLNGQIDWADIDYAYAYEGVIVPGGRLMLGKWWRAATSSPDEIE
;
A
#
# COMPACT_ATOMS: atom_id res chain seq x y z
N MET A 1 -32.77 -17.26 -54.62
CA MET A 1 -32.58 -16.66 -53.28
C MET A 1 -31.45 -15.64 -53.36
N LYS A 2 -31.83 -14.40 -53.70
CA LYS A 2 -31.03 -13.18 -53.69
C LYS A 2 -32.02 -12.06 -53.34
N ILE A 3 -31.54 -11.01 -52.69
CA ILE A 3 -32.27 -9.82 -52.18
C ILE A 3 -32.75 -9.96 -50.73
N ILE A 4 -31.81 -9.97 -49.78
CA ILE A 4 -31.91 -9.25 -48.48
C ILE A 4 -30.47 -8.83 -48.12
N SER A 5 -29.99 -7.74 -48.71
CA SER A 5 -28.72 -7.09 -48.35
C SER A 5 -28.72 -5.68 -48.92
N LEU A 6 -29.60 -4.81 -48.41
CA LEU A 6 -29.52 -3.35 -48.56
C LEU A 6 -30.64 -2.73 -47.70
N LEU A 7 -30.37 -2.43 -46.42
CA LEU A 7 -31.12 -1.47 -45.57
C LEU A 7 -30.63 -1.48 -44.10
N ILE A 8 -29.32 -1.45 -43.85
CA ILE A 8 -28.77 -0.93 -42.59
C ILE A 8 -27.44 -0.23 -42.92
N VAL A 9 -27.53 0.99 -43.46
CA VAL A 9 -26.41 1.95 -43.52
C VAL A 9 -26.99 3.35 -43.26
N ILE A 10 -26.90 3.79 -41.98
CA ILE A 10 -26.58 5.16 -41.48
C ILE A 10 -27.57 6.31 -41.88
N PRO A 11 -28.10 7.07 -40.90
CA PRO A 11 -27.25 7.91 -40.05
C PRO A 11 -27.41 7.69 -38.54
N LEU A 12 -26.40 7.02 -37.98
CA LEU A 12 -25.67 7.57 -36.84
C LEU A 12 -25.05 8.91 -37.30
N LEU A 13 -25.78 10.00 -37.07
CA LEU A 13 -25.15 11.26 -36.73
C LEU A 13 -25.43 11.45 -35.25
N ALA A 14 -24.76 10.63 -34.44
CA ALA A 14 -24.37 11.12 -33.13
C ALA A 14 -23.53 12.37 -33.41
N ASN A 15 -23.84 13.48 -32.76
CA ASN A 15 -22.84 14.51 -32.55
C ASN A 15 -21.69 13.80 -31.84
N ALA A 16 -20.68 13.37 -32.59
CA ALA A 16 -19.36 13.20 -32.04
C ALA A 16 -19.00 14.60 -31.56
N GLN A 17 -19.23 14.88 -30.27
CA GLN A 17 -18.47 15.93 -29.62
C GLN A 17 -17.02 15.55 -29.89
N GLN A 18 -16.37 16.34 -30.73
CA GLN A 18 -14.96 16.19 -31.04
C GLN A 18 -14.25 16.28 -29.69
N SER A 19 -13.81 15.14 -29.16
CA SER A 19 -13.13 15.10 -27.87
C SER A 19 -11.77 15.74 -28.09
N CYS A 20 -11.64 16.98 -27.64
CA CYS A 20 -10.36 17.67 -27.66
C CYS A 20 -9.39 16.99 -26.70
N GLY A 21 -8.12 16.88 -27.11
CA GLY A 21 -7.03 16.41 -26.27
C GLY A 21 -6.89 14.88 -26.15
N PRO A 22 -5.93 14.42 -25.34
CA PRO A 22 -5.71 12.99 -25.10
C PRO A 22 -6.92 12.35 -24.39
N SER A 23 -7.02 11.02 -24.49
CA SER A 23 -7.99 10.27 -23.69
C SER A 23 -7.55 10.23 -22.22
N PRO A 24 -8.47 10.29 -21.25
CA PRO A 24 -8.14 10.07 -19.85
C PRO A 24 -7.44 8.74 -19.63
N SER A 25 -6.54 8.71 -18.67
CA SER A 25 -5.80 7.53 -18.25
C SER A 25 -6.74 6.45 -17.71
N GLY A 26 -6.52 5.21 -18.15
CA GLY A 26 -7.18 4.02 -17.61
C GLY A 26 -8.70 4.02 -17.73
N ARG A 27 -9.38 4.04 -16.57
CA ARG A 27 -10.85 3.88 -16.41
C ARG A 27 -11.55 5.12 -15.86
N ILE A 28 -10.86 6.27 -15.82
CA ILE A 28 -11.43 7.51 -15.30
C ILE A 28 -12.59 7.95 -16.18
N GLN A 29 -13.74 8.22 -15.55
CA GLN A 29 -14.94 8.67 -16.22
C GLN A 29 -15.45 9.96 -15.57
N PRO A 30 -15.05 11.13 -16.10
CA PRO A 30 -15.57 12.40 -15.63
C PRO A 30 -17.06 12.57 -15.98
N SER A 31 -17.76 13.29 -15.14
CA SER A 31 -19.10 13.82 -15.38
C SER A 31 -19.08 15.31 -15.09
N ILE A 32 -19.69 16.09 -15.99
CA ILE A 32 -19.65 17.54 -15.95
C ILE A 32 -21.07 18.10 -15.77
N ALA A 33 -21.19 19.18 -14.97
CA ALA A 33 -22.44 19.90 -14.78
C ALA A 33 -22.91 20.58 -16.08
N SER A 34 -24.23 20.76 -16.18
CA SER A 34 -24.86 21.42 -17.33
C SER A 34 -24.30 22.84 -17.54
N GLY A 35 -24.02 23.20 -18.79
CA GLY A 35 -23.46 24.50 -19.15
C GLY A 35 -21.94 24.59 -19.06
N TYR A 36 -21.26 23.49 -18.72
CA TYR A 36 -19.82 23.37 -18.75
C TYR A 36 -19.37 22.30 -19.74
N GLN A 37 -18.12 22.44 -20.18
CA GLN A 37 -17.40 21.43 -20.94
C GLN A 37 -16.05 21.18 -20.28
N VAL A 38 -15.58 19.93 -20.41
CA VAL A 38 -14.28 19.50 -19.92
C VAL A 38 -13.46 18.95 -21.08
N GLN A 39 -12.19 19.30 -21.08
CA GLN A 39 -11.18 18.79 -21.99
C GLN A 39 -9.98 18.32 -21.18
N LEU A 40 -9.31 17.25 -21.62
CA LEU A 40 -7.99 16.92 -21.11
C LEU A 40 -6.91 17.66 -21.93
N VAL A 41 -5.94 18.27 -21.28
CA VAL A 41 -4.89 19.09 -21.92
C VAL A 41 -3.54 18.39 -21.93
N ALA A 42 -3.16 17.78 -20.81
CA ALA A 42 -1.90 17.08 -20.63
C ALA A 42 -2.10 15.78 -19.82
N THR A 43 -1.22 14.80 -20.07
CA THR A 43 -1.17 13.48 -19.42
C THR A 43 0.29 13.09 -19.22
N GLY A 44 0.55 12.13 -18.32
CA GLY A 44 1.91 11.60 -18.10
C GLY A 44 2.82 12.56 -17.34
N LEU A 45 2.24 13.49 -16.58
CA LEU A 45 2.97 14.34 -15.65
C LEU A 45 3.22 13.58 -14.34
N ALA A 46 4.36 13.81 -13.71
CA ALA A 46 4.79 13.12 -12.50
C ALA A 46 4.23 13.82 -11.25
N SER A 47 3.08 13.36 -10.76
CA SER A 47 2.32 13.98 -9.67
C SER A 47 2.16 15.49 -9.82
N PRO A 48 1.43 16.00 -10.85
CA PRO A 48 1.21 17.42 -11.03
C PRO A 48 0.44 18.02 -9.85
N ARG A 49 1.06 18.96 -9.14
CA ARG A 49 0.49 19.63 -7.96
C ARG A 49 0.08 21.05 -8.29
N GLY A 50 0.81 22.05 -7.78
CA GLY A 50 0.54 23.46 -8.06
C GLY A 50 0.69 23.76 -9.54
N ILE A 51 -0.22 24.58 -10.06
CA ILE A 51 -0.20 25.04 -11.44
C ILE A 51 -0.38 26.56 -11.51
N ALA A 52 0.31 27.18 -12.46
CA ALA A 52 0.20 28.61 -12.75
C ALA A 52 0.24 28.84 -14.26
N LEU A 53 -0.25 30.00 -14.71
CA LEU A 53 -0.12 30.44 -16.10
C LEU A 53 0.79 31.65 -16.16
N ASP A 54 1.77 31.62 -17.04
CA ASP A 54 2.65 32.78 -17.23
C ASP A 54 2.00 33.87 -18.10
N ALA A 55 2.75 34.97 -18.32
CA ALA A 55 2.26 36.12 -19.08
C ALA A 55 1.93 35.81 -20.56
N LEU A 56 2.54 34.75 -21.12
CA LEU A 56 2.32 34.27 -22.50
C LEU A 56 1.27 33.15 -22.57
N GLY A 57 0.75 32.69 -21.42
CA GLY A 57 -0.23 31.62 -21.32
C GLY A 57 0.39 30.21 -21.36
N ASN A 58 1.70 30.08 -21.12
CA ASN A 58 2.30 28.78 -20.88
C ASN A 58 1.86 28.26 -19.50
N LEU A 59 1.61 26.96 -19.41
CA LEU A 59 1.22 26.29 -18.18
C LEU A 59 2.47 25.85 -17.41
N LEU A 60 2.68 26.41 -16.23
CA LEU A 60 3.73 26.00 -15.29
C LEU A 60 3.13 24.98 -14.32
N VAL A 61 3.83 23.87 -14.11
CA VAL A 61 3.37 22.74 -13.30
C VAL A 61 4.48 22.32 -12.35
N VAL A 62 4.18 22.28 -11.05
CA VAL A 62 5.03 21.59 -10.07
C VAL A 62 4.80 20.10 -10.23
N GLU A 63 5.80 19.38 -10.74
CA GLU A 63 5.80 17.92 -10.82
C GLU A 63 6.51 17.37 -9.59
N ARG A 64 5.72 17.08 -8.53
CA ARG A 64 6.24 16.73 -7.20
C ARG A 64 7.28 15.61 -7.25
N ASP A 65 6.99 14.61 -8.06
CA ASP A 65 7.83 13.41 -8.16
C ASP A 65 9.18 13.68 -8.85
N ARG A 66 9.26 14.77 -9.61
CA ARG A 66 10.51 15.25 -10.21
C ARG A 66 11.17 16.35 -9.38
N GLY A 67 10.49 16.85 -8.34
CA GLY A 67 10.98 17.90 -7.46
C GLY A 67 11.22 19.24 -8.15
N LEU A 68 10.59 19.51 -9.31
CA LEU A 68 10.85 20.68 -10.15
C LEU A 68 9.57 21.26 -10.78
N ILE A 69 9.70 22.42 -11.42
CA ILE A 69 8.65 23.01 -12.27
C ILE A 69 8.94 22.73 -13.74
N SER A 70 7.97 22.17 -14.44
CA SER A 70 7.94 22.10 -15.91
C SER A 70 7.00 23.15 -16.49
N ALA A 71 7.33 23.65 -17.68
CA ALA A 71 6.52 24.56 -18.46
C ALA A 71 6.01 23.87 -19.73
N HIS A 72 4.74 24.09 -20.03
CA HIS A 72 4.08 23.57 -21.22
C HIS A 72 3.51 24.73 -22.03
N SER A 73 4.07 24.95 -23.22
CA SER A 73 3.49 25.90 -24.17
C SER A 73 2.23 25.32 -24.77
N LEU A 74 1.14 26.09 -24.74
CA LEU A 74 -0.17 25.67 -25.22
C LEU A 74 -0.45 26.23 -26.61
N THR A 75 -1.18 25.47 -27.42
CA THR A 75 -1.77 25.93 -28.68
C THR A 75 -3.27 25.71 -28.67
N GLU A 76 -4.00 26.65 -29.23
CA GLU A 76 -5.45 26.55 -29.42
C GLU A 76 -5.72 26.50 -30.92
N ASP A 77 -6.37 25.43 -31.35
CA ASP A 77 -6.77 25.24 -32.74
C ASP A 77 -7.90 26.23 -33.10
N GLU A 78 -7.73 27.03 -34.15
CA GLU A 78 -8.67 28.11 -34.48
C GLU A 78 -10.04 27.60 -34.94
N ASP A 79 -10.10 26.41 -35.54
CA ASP A 79 -11.33 25.83 -36.10
C ASP A 79 -12.15 25.08 -35.04
N SER A 80 -11.47 24.33 -34.17
CA SER A 80 -12.10 23.46 -33.16
C SER A 80 -12.11 24.06 -31.75
N GLY A 81 -11.27 25.06 -31.47
CA GLY A 81 -11.06 25.61 -30.12
C GLY A 81 -10.36 24.66 -29.15
N CYS A 82 -9.84 23.51 -29.64
CA CYS A 82 -9.16 22.53 -28.81
C CYS A 82 -7.80 23.06 -28.33
N VAL A 83 -7.51 22.92 -27.03
CA VAL A 83 -6.21 23.31 -26.44
C VAL A 83 -5.27 22.12 -26.32
N SER A 84 -4.05 22.18 -26.85
CA SER A 84 -3.07 21.09 -26.73
C SER A 84 -1.70 21.58 -26.30
N VAL A 85 -0.89 20.70 -25.71
CA VAL A 85 0.52 20.97 -25.44
C VAL A 85 1.31 20.95 -26.74
N LYS A 86 2.02 22.04 -27.04
CA LYS A 86 2.92 22.19 -28.19
C LYS A 86 4.33 21.74 -27.87
N SER A 87 4.83 22.09 -26.69
CA SER A 87 6.17 21.77 -26.22
C SER A 87 6.22 21.82 -24.70
N SER A 88 7.08 21.00 -24.11
CA SER A 88 7.33 20.94 -22.67
C SER A 88 8.82 21.20 -22.39
N LYS A 89 9.14 21.84 -21.27
CA LYS A 89 10.52 22.10 -20.85
C LYS A 89 10.60 22.22 -19.34
N ASP A 90 11.63 21.65 -18.72
CA ASP A 90 11.92 21.90 -17.32
C ASP A 90 12.44 23.32 -17.13
N VAL A 91 11.86 24.02 -16.15
CA VAL A 91 12.14 25.43 -15.90
C VAL A 91 13.12 25.58 -14.75
N THR A 92 12.93 24.85 -13.66
CA THR A 92 13.77 24.92 -12.46
C THR A 92 14.67 23.68 -12.33
N PRO A 93 15.79 23.76 -11.60
CA PRO A 93 16.47 22.55 -11.12
C PRO A 93 15.56 21.75 -10.18
N ALA A 94 15.89 20.47 -9.97
CA ALA A 94 15.26 19.64 -8.95
C ALA A 94 15.68 20.15 -7.56
N LEU A 95 14.70 20.59 -6.77
CA LEU A 95 14.85 21.17 -5.43
C LEU A 95 13.76 20.65 -4.48
N ASP A 96 13.29 19.43 -4.74
CA ASP A 96 12.23 18.78 -3.97
C ASP A 96 10.95 19.63 -3.87
N LEU A 97 10.67 20.41 -4.93
CA LEU A 97 9.45 21.21 -5.05
C LEU A 97 8.25 20.27 -5.07
N ASN A 98 7.27 20.51 -4.18
CA ASN A 98 6.25 19.50 -3.91
C ASN A 98 4.80 19.98 -4.00
N HIS A 99 4.55 21.30 -4.06
CA HIS A 99 3.19 21.85 -4.18
C HIS A 99 3.14 23.34 -4.56
N GLY A 100 3.66 24.23 -3.72
CA GLY A 100 3.46 25.67 -3.86
C GLY A 100 4.11 26.24 -5.11
N ILE A 101 3.37 27.08 -5.83
CA ILE A 101 3.83 27.84 -7.00
C ILE A 101 3.05 29.14 -7.12
N GLU A 102 3.74 30.23 -7.42
CA GLU A 102 3.15 31.54 -7.72
C GLU A 102 4.00 32.28 -8.76
N ILE A 103 3.41 33.21 -9.49
CA ILE A 103 4.12 34.09 -10.42
C ILE A 103 3.77 35.54 -10.12
N SER A 104 4.75 36.45 -10.15
CA SER A 104 4.51 37.87 -9.95
C SER A 104 3.57 38.44 -11.00
N ASP A 105 2.83 39.51 -10.66
CA ASP A 105 1.86 40.14 -11.56
C ASP A 105 2.49 40.65 -12.87
N ASP A 106 3.78 41.02 -12.86
CA ASP A 106 4.54 41.42 -14.04
C ASP A 106 5.08 40.23 -14.85
N GLY A 107 4.93 39.00 -14.35
CA GLY A 107 5.39 37.76 -14.95
C GLY A 107 6.90 37.54 -14.90
N SER A 108 7.65 38.38 -14.18
CA SER A 108 9.13 38.38 -14.18
C SER A 108 9.76 37.56 -13.06
N THR A 109 8.99 37.12 -12.07
CA THR A 109 9.49 36.37 -10.91
C THR A 109 8.63 35.13 -10.67
N LEU A 110 9.26 33.97 -10.61
CA LEU A 110 8.62 32.69 -10.31
C LEU A 110 8.93 32.31 -8.86
N PHE A 111 7.92 31.82 -8.14
CA PHE A 111 8.02 31.38 -6.75
C PHE A 111 7.61 29.92 -6.65
N ALA A 112 8.31 29.16 -5.80
CA ALA A 112 7.96 27.76 -5.53
C ALA A 112 8.47 27.32 -4.17
N SER A 113 7.97 26.21 -3.65
CA SER A 113 8.37 25.71 -2.34
C SER A 113 8.66 24.22 -2.29
N SER A 114 9.69 23.85 -1.53
CA SER A 114 9.88 22.50 -1.01
C SER A 114 9.18 22.34 0.34
N VAL A 115 9.44 21.24 1.05
CA VAL A 115 8.99 21.03 2.44
C VAL A 115 9.59 22.08 3.39
N THR A 116 10.84 22.48 3.14
CA THR A 116 11.65 23.26 4.08
C THR A 116 11.74 24.73 3.72
N THR A 117 11.62 25.06 2.43
CA THR A 117 12.05 26.35 1.90
C THR A 117 11.13 26.86 0.80
N ALA A 118 10.78 28.14 0.86
CA ALA A 118 10.19 28.89 -0.24
C ALA A 118 11.30 29.62 -1.01
N PHE A 119 11.27 29.51 -2.32
CA PHE A 119 12.26 30.06 -3.23
C PHE A 119 11.63 31.07 -4.19
N SER A 120 12.47 31.94 -4.75
CA SER A 120 12.15 32.73 -5.93
C SER A 120 13.25 32.67 -6.97
N TRP A 121 12.88 33.02 -8.20
CA TRP A 121 13.78 33.20 -9.33
C TRP A 121 13.33 34.34 -10.21
N THR A 122 14.29 35.01 -10.85
CA THR A 122 14.01 35.77 -12.07
C THR A 122 13.52 34.78 -13.14
N TYR A 123 12.38 35.05 -13.77
CA TYR A 123 11.73 34.19 -14.74
C TYR A 123 11.58 34.90 -16.09
N ASN A 124 11.91 34.18 -17.16
CA ASN A 124 11.71 34.65 -18.54
C ASN A 124 10.73 33.71 -19.26
N ALA A 125 9.56 34.24 -19.59
CA ALA A 125 8.49 33.50 -20.27
C ALA A 125 8.82 33.15 -21.73
N ASP A 126 9.60 33.98 -22.44
CA ASP A 126 9.97 33.71 -23.84
C ASP A 126 10.94 32.53 -23.95
N SER A 127 11.92 32.44 -23.04
CA SER A 127 12.91 31.36 -23.03
C SER A 127 12.54 30.18 -22.13
N LEU A 128 11.45 30.29 -21.35
CA LEU A 128 11.01 29.31 -20.35
C LEU A 128 12.17 28.89 -19.44
N SER A 129 12.77 29.86 -18.74
CA SER A 129 13.96 29.62 -17.92
C SER A 129 14.01 30.54 -16.71
N VAL A 130 14.71 30.08 -15.68
CA VAL A 130 14.95 30.85 -14.45
C VAL A 130 16.42 31.18 -14.24
N THR A 131 16.68 32.30 -13.56
CA THR A 131 18.00 32.70 -13.04
C THR A 131 17.86 33.24 -11.60
N ASP A 132 19.00 33.57 -10.98
CA ASP A 132 19.06 34.34 -9.73
C ASP A 132 18.21 33.75 -8.59
N ARG A 133 18.36 32.44 -8.34
CA ARG A 133 17.63 31.76 -7.25
C ARG A 133 17.89 32.46 -5.91
N GLN A 134 16.83 32.74 -5.16
CA GLN A 134 16.88 33.22 -3.79
C GLN A 134 16.01 32.36 -2.87
N GLU A 135 16.48 32.16 -1.63
CA GLU A 135 15.68 31.58 -0.55
C GLU A 135 14.93 32.72 0.15
N LEU A 136 13.62 32.56 0.32
CA LEU A 136 12.75 33.60 0.88
C LEU A 136 12.39 33.32 2.34
N VAL A 137 11.97 32.08 2.60
CA VAL A 137 11.52 31.61 3.91
C VAL A 137 12.03 30.19 4.10
N VAL A 138 12.67 29.91 5.23
CA VAL A 138 13.33 28.64 5.55
C VAL A 138 12.78 28.05 6.86
N ASN A 139 13.31 26.89 7.26
CA ASN A 139 12.98 26.19 8.52
C ASN A 139 11.49 25.83 8.65
N MET A 140 10.91 25.44 7.52
CA MET A 140 9.53 24.93 7.46
C MET A 140 9.46 23.41 7.51
N ASP A 141 10.55 22.71 7.87
CA ASP A 141 10.60 21.25 7.90
C ASP A 141 9.58 20.63 8.86
N GLY A 142 9.25 19.36 8.62
CA GLY A 142 8.28 18.62 9.42
C GLY A 142 7.79 17.38 8.69
N PHE A 143 7.67 16.28 9.44
CA PHE A 143 7.00 15.06 8.96
C PHE A 143 5.47 15.27 8.96
N GLY A 144 4.69 14.44 8.26
CA GLY A 144 3.24 14.62 8.16
C GLY A 144 2.84 15.52 6.99
N HIS A 145 2.27 16.71 7.25
CA HIS A 145 1.82 17.64 6.21
C HIS A 145 2.99 18.41 5.59
N SER A 146 3.43 17.98 4.42
CA SER A 146 4.69 18.43 3.81
C SER A 146 4.56 19.57 2.79
N THR A 147 3.34 19.98 2.42
CA THR A 147 3.10 21.04 1.43
C THR A 147 3.24 22.44 2.04
N ARG A 148 3.81 23.38 1.28
CA ARG A 148 3.91 24.80 1.66
C ARG A 148 3.23 25.66 0.61
N THR A 149 1.93 25.90 0.74
CA THR A 149 1.21 26.66 -0.29
C THR A 149 1.67 28.10 -0.29
N LEU A 150 1.79 28.68 -1.48
CA LEU A 150 2.19 30.07 -1.70
C LEU A 150 1.00 30.85 -2.27
N LEU A 151 0.86 32.10 -1.84
CA LEU A 151 -0.08 33.07 -2.42
C LEU A 151 0.59 34.45 -2.41
N LEU A 152 0.73 35.07 -3.58
CA LEU A 152 1.16 36.47 -3.67
C LEU A 152 -0.05 37.39 -3.48
N SER A 153 0.07 38.33 -2.55
CA SER A 153 -1.00 39.30 -2.30
C SER A 153 -1.02 40.37 -3.39
N ARG A 154 -2.22 40.62 -3.94
CA ARG A 154 -2.48 41.75 -4.85
C ARG A 154 -2.91 42.99 -4.08
N SER A 155 -3.58 42.80 -2.94
CA SER A 155 -4.01 43.90 -2.07
C SER A 155 -2.83 44.57 -1.35
N VAL A 156 -1.77 43.82 -1.03
CA VAL A 156 -0.53 44.31 -0.43
C VAL A 156 0.68 43.78 -1.24
N PRO A 157 1.00 44.43 -2.37
CA PRO A 157 2.07 43.98 -3.27
C PRO A 157 3.41 43.79 -2.57
N GLY A 158 4.19 42.80 -3.01
CA GLY A 158 5.45 42.42 -2.39
C GLY A 158 5.30 41.55 -1.14
N THR A 159 4.08 41.12 -0.80
CA THR A 159 3.83 40.20 0.33
C THR A 159 3.48 38.81 -0.19
N ILE A 160 4.14 37.77 0.35
CA ILE A 160 3.81 36.38 0.11
C ILE A 160 3.17 35.76 1.35
N VAL A 161 2.07 35.05 1.18
CA VAL A 161 1.40 34.25 2.21
C VAL A 161 1.83 32.81 2.04
N ILE A 162 2.19 32.16 3.14
CA ILE A 162 2.64 30.78 3.17
C ILE A 162 1.84 30.00 4.20
N SER A 163 1.34 28.83 3.80
CA SER A 163 0.67 27.88 4.69
C SER A 163 1.60 26.74 5.11
N ARG A 164 1.57 26.37 6.40
CA ARG A 164 2.29 25.21 6.95
C ARG A 164 1.35 24.41 7.86
N GLY A 165 1.08 23.16 7.48
CA GLY A 165 0.24 22.24 8.24
C GLY A 165 0.91 21.64 9.48
N SER A 166 0.19 20.74 10.15
CA SER A 166 0.60 20.01 11.35
C SER A 166 1.60 18.89 11.05
N VAL A 167 2.36 18.44 12.07
CA VAL A 167 3.30 17.32 11.88
C VAL A 167 2.69 15.93 12.13
N GLY A 168 1.42 15.90 12.51
CA GLY A 168 0.65 14.68 12.73
C GLY A 168 -0.85 14.96 12.70
N ASN A 169 -1.67 13.91 12.85
CA ASN A 169 -3.12 14.05 12.79
C ASN A 169 -3.66 14.95 13.92
N LEU A 170 -3.34 14.60 15.18
CA LEU A 170 -3.58 15.42 16.37
C LEU A 170 -2.23 15.84 16.93
N ASP A 171 -1.94 17.13 16.91
CA ASP A 171 -0.62 17.67 17.17
C ASP A 171 -0.67 18.75 18.25
N ILE A 172 -0.21 18.41 19.45
CA ILE A 172 -0.17 19.35 20.57
C ILE A 172 0.74 20.55 20.32
N GLN A 173 1.73 20.46 19.42
CA GLN A 173 2.61 21.59 19.12
C GLN A 173 1.87 22.72 18.39
N ALA A 174 0.78 22.41 17.68
CA ALA A 174 -0.11 23.40 17.08
C ALA A 174 -0.83 24.27 18.13
N ALA A 175 -0.86 23.85 19.40
CA ALA A 175 -1.38 24.67 20.49
C ALA A 175 -0.44 25.82 20.90
N SER A 176 0.76 25.89 20.33
CA SER A 176 1.71 26.99 20.55
C SER A 176 1.96 27.75 19.26
N ILE A 177 1.75 29.07 19.28
CA ILE A 177 2.06 29.93 18.12
C ILE A 177 3.55 29.83 17.73
N SER A 178 4.44 29.73 18.72
CA SER A 178 5.89 29.71 18.48
C SER A 178 6.40 28.44 17.82
N SER A 179 5.58 27.40 17.66
CA SER A 179 5.99 26.19 16.92
C SER A 179 6.07 26.43 15.41
N GLY A 180 5.33 27.44 14.91
CA GLY A 180 5.16 27.67 13.48
C GLY A 180 4.40 26.55 12.76
N ILE A 181 3.73 25.65 13.48
CA ILE A 181 3.05 24.47 12.93
C ILE A 181 1.53 24.70 12.94
N ALA A 182 0.83 24.25 11.89
CA ALA A 182 -0.62 24.43 11.70
C ALA A 182 -1.04 25.92 11.67
N GLN A 183 -0.35 26.69 10.83
CA GLN A 183 -0.49 28.15 10.73
C GLN A 183 -0.33 28.65 9.30
N VAL A 184 -0.89 29.84 9.06
CA VAL A 184 -0.67 30.62 7.84
C VAL A 184 -0.03 31.95 8.21
N LYS A 185 1.09 32.30 7.57
CA LYS A 185 1.86 33.53 7.83
C LYS A 185 2.14 34.31 6.55
N ALA A 186 2.31 35.63 6.68
CA ALA A 186 2.62 36.53 5.57
C ALA A 186 3.99 37.19 5.75
N PHE A 187 4.77 37.26 4.67
CA PHE A 187 6.14 37.75 4.66
C PHE A 187 6.29 38.86 3.62
N ASN A 188 6.88 39.98 4.02
CA ASN A 188 7.12 41.11 3.12
C ASN A 188 8.47 40.92 2.43
N LEU A 189 8.46 40.71 1.12
CA LEU A 189 9.65 40.47 0.31
C LEU A 189 10.35 41.76 -0.13
N THR A 190 9.76 42.93 0.17
CA THR A 190 10.35 44.23 -0.19
C THR A 190 11.63 44.47 0.59
N ASN A 191 12.76 44.56 -0.13
CA ASN A 191 14.11 44.72 0.43
C ASN A 191 14.62 43.53 1.27
N LEU A 192 14.20 42.30 0.95
CA LEU A 192 14.74 41.09 1.57
C LEU A 192 16.27 41.01 1.35
N THR A 193 17.05 40.94 2.43
CA THR A 193 18.50 40.73 2.38
C THR A 193 18.89 39.31 2.74
N ASP A 194 18.21 38.74 3.73
CA ASP A 194 18.44 37.41 4.29
C ASP A 194 17.09 36.66 4.34
N PRO A 195 17.06 35.32 4.17
CA PRO A 195 15.83 34.55 4.26
C PRO A 195 15.17 34.68 5.63
N TYR A 196 13.84 34.72 5.66
CA TYR A 196 13.05 34.66 6.90
C TYR A 196 13.06 33.26 7.51
N ASP A 197 13.00 33.17 8.84
CA ASP A 197 12.65 31.93 9.53
C ASP A 197 11.13 31.85 9.71
N TYR A 198 10.48 30.77 9.26
CA TYR A 198 9.01 30.69 9.33
C TYR A 198 8.47 30.74 10.76
N SER A 199 9.19 30.18 11.74
CA SER A 199 8.71 30.10 13.12
C SER A 199 8.88 31.45 13.84
N GLU A 200 9.99 32.15 13.57
CA GLU A 200 10.34 33.40 14.26
C GLU A 200 9.80 34.66 13.55
N ASP A 201 9.76 34.69 12.22
CA ASP A 201 9.45 35.87 11.43
C ASP A 201 8.06 35.81 10.78
N GLY A 202 7.61 36.92 10.17
CA GLY A 202 6.36 36.98 9.41
C GLY A 202 5.12 37.29 10.26
N LEU A 203 4.12 37.88 9.60
CA LEU A 203 2.84 38.25 10.20
C LEU A 203 1.93 37.01 10.29
N LEU A 204 1.51 36.63 11.49
CA LEU A 204 0.56 35.54 11.68
C LEU A 204 -0.82 35.92 11.15
N LEU A 205 -1.34 35.16 10.18
CA LEU A 205 -2.71 35.32 9.69
C LEU A 205 -3.70 34.50 10.50
N GLY A 206 -3.37 33.23 10.74
CA GLY A 206 -4.16 32.33 11.55
C GLY A 206 -3.34 31.14 12.03
N TRP A 207 -3.78 30.56 13.15
CA TRP A 207 -3.20 29.35 13.72
C TRP A 207 -4.30 28.44 14.26
N GLY A 208 -3.94 27.21 14.64
CA GLY A 208 -4.94 26.19 14.89
C GLY A 208 -5.66 25.80 13.59
N LEU A 209 -4.88 25.74 12.50
CA LEU A 209 -5.29 25.35 11.16
C LEU A 209 -4.51 24.09 10.78
N ARG A 210 -5.10 22.91 10.99
CA ARG A 210 -4.46 21.60 10.85
C ARG A 210 -3.63 21.50 9.58
N ASN A 211 -4.22 21.79 8.42
CA ASN A 211 -3.56 21.78 7.13
C ASN A 211 -4.36 22.58 6.09
N GLU A 212 -4.27 23.92 6.21
CA GLU A 212 -4.92 24.89 5.33
C GLU A 212 -4.23 24.96 3.94
N VAL A 213 -4.34 23.90 3.14
CA VAL A 213 -3.57 23.78 1.88
C VAL A 213 -4.02 24.83 0.86
N GLY A 214 -5.32 24.96 0.62
CA GLY A 214 -5.79 25.95 -0.36
C GLY A 214 -5.89 27.32 0.28
N ILE A 215 -5.23 28.34 -0.29
CA ILE A 215 -5.35 29.73 0.13
C ILE A 215 -5.58 30.65 -1.07
N ALA A 216 -6.44 31.66 -0.91
CA ALA A 216 -6.71 32.67 -1.93
C ALA A 216 -7.07 34.03 -1.36
N GLU A 217 -6.68 35.07 -2.08
CA GLU A 217 -7.13 36.44 -1.82
C GLU A 217 -8.39 36.74 -2.65
N HIS A 218 -9.46 37.19 -1.98
CA HIS A 218 -10.66 37.65 -2.65
C HIS A 218 -10.37 38.96 -3.40
N PRO A 219 -10.55 39.02 -4.74
CA PRO A 219 -9.94 40.05 -5.58
C PRO A 219 -10.54 41.45 -5.42
N ILE A 220 -11.70 41.58 -4.77
CA ILE A 220 -12.37 42.88 -4.55
C ILE A 220 -12.17 43.39 -3.12
N SER A 221 -12.22 42.51 -2.13
CA SER A 221 -12.16 42.90 -0.71
C SER A 221 -10.76 42.77 -0.12
N GLY A 222 -9.86 42.00 -0.74
CA GLY A 222 -8.54 41.68 -0.18
C GLY A 222 -8.59 40.70 1.00
N ALA A 223 -9.74 40.06 1.26
CA ALA A 223 -9.89 39.03 2.28
C ALA A 223 -9.09 37.79 1.92
N ILE A 224 -8.31 37.25 2.86
CA ILE A 224 -7.60 35.98 2.69
C ILE A 224 -8.51 34.85 3.17
N TYR A 225 -8.85 33.95 2.26
CA TYR A 225 -9.59 32.73 2.55
C TYR A 225 -8.66 31.52 2.48
N GLY A 226 -8.88 30.57 3.38
CA GLY A 226 -8.26 29.25 3.35
C GLY A 226 -9.30 28.14 3.31
N VAL A 227 -8.90 26.97 2.82
CA VAL A 227 -9.67 25.73 2.94
C VAL A 227 -8.88 24.67 3.70
N GLU A 228 -9.53 24.09 4.71
CA GLU A 228 -8.93 23.24 5.73
C GLU A 228 -9.08 21.75 5.37
N ASN A 229 -8.05 20.96 5.68
CA ASN A 229 -8.14 19.50 5.78
C ASN A 229 -8.18 19.14 7.27
N SER A 230 -9.37 18.85 7.79
CA SER A 230 -9.63 18.62 9.21
C SER A 230 -9.15 17.23 9.67
N ALA A 231 -9.31 16.93 10.95
CA ALA A 231 -8.65 15.79 11.59
C ALA A 231 -9.32 14.43 11.30
N ASP A 232 -8.48 13.39 11.23
CA ASP A 232 -8.85 12.01 10.92
C ASP A 232 -9.17 11.21 12.21
N GLU A 233 -9.88 10.08 12.08
CA GLU A 233 -10.16 9.12 13.17
C GLU A 233 -10.69 9.76 14.48
N ILE A 234 -11.61 10.71 14.37
CA ILE A 234 -12.08 11.50 15.52
C ILE A 234 -13.10 10.76 16.39
N TYR A 235 -12.86 10.83 17.70
CA TYR A 235 -13.77 10.34 18.74
C TYR A 235 -14.28 11.49 19.61
N ARG A 236 -15.59 11.45 19.91
CA ARG A 236 -16.24 12.33 20.88
C ARG A 236 -16.97 11.50 21.92
N TYR A 237 -16.66 11.70 23.19
CA TYR A 237 -17.12 10.89 24.33
C TYR A 237 -16.93 9.38 24.13
N ASN A 238 -15.83 8.99 23.49
CA ASN A 238 -15.47 7.61 23.11
C ASN A 238 -16.43 6.97 22.11
N VAL A 239 -17.24 7.77 21.42
CA VAL A 239 -17.97 7.37 20.22
C VAL A 239 -17.13 7.80 19.03
N ASP A 240 -16.88 6.85 18.14
CA ASP A 240 -16.28 7.12 16.84
C ASP A 240 -17.29 7.91 16.00
N VAL A 241 -16.89 9.12 15.60
CA VAL A 241 -17.72 10.02 14.80
C VAL A 241 -17.07 10.32 13.45
N HIS A 242 -15.97 9.64 13.11
CA HIS A 242 -15.10 10.03 12.00
C HIS A 242 -15.81 9.98 10.64
N GLU A 243 -16.73 9.02 10.41
CA GLU A 243 -17.31 8.79 9.08
C GLU A 243 -17.93 10.04 8.43
N ASP A 244 -18.54 10.92 9.23
CA ASP A 244 -19.19 12.14 8.74
C ASP A 244 -18.86 13.38 9.61
N ASN A 245 -17.82 13.31 10.44
CA ASN A 245 -17.25 14.43 11.18
C ASN A 245 -15.74 14.23 11.39
N PRO A 246 -14.94 15.29 11.59
CA PRO A 246 -15.29 16.70 11.50
C PRO A 246 -15.53 17.15 10.06
N ALA A 247 -16.14 18.31 9.90
CA ALA A 247 -16.27 18.96 8.62
C ALA A 247 -14.91 19.44 8.10
N GLU A 248 -14.75 19.48 6.78
CA GLU A 248 -13.75 20.34 6.16
C GLU A 248 -14.25 21.80 6.22
N GLU A 249 -13.36 22.78 6.12
CA GLU A 249 -13.72 24.17 6.44
C GLU A 249 -13.30 25.16 5.34
N LEU A 250 -14.01 26.27 5.27
CA LEU A 250 -13.58 27.49 4.58
C LEU A 250 -13.40 28.59 5.63
N ASN A 251 -12.16 28.98 5.89
CA ASN A 251 -11.81 29.96 6.92
C ASN A 251 -11.53 31.34 6.33
N LEU A 252 -11.95 32.40 7.03
CA LEU A 252 -11.55 33.78 6.74
C LEU A 252 -10.37 34.14 7.65
N LEU A 253 -9.17 34.20 7.08
CA LEU A 253 -7.92 34.44 7.82
C LEU A 253 -7.65 35.94 8.09
N GLY A 254 -8.53 36.82 7.60
CA GLY A 254 -8.46 38.27 7.78
C GLY A 254 -8.03 39.02 6.52
N PHE A 255 -7.50 40.23 6.72
CA PHE A 255 -7.12 41.16 5.66
C PHE A 255 -5.69 41.63 5.87
N LEU A 256 -4.81 41.46 4.87
CA LEU A 256 -3.40 41.87 4.99
C LEU A 256 -3.21 43.38 5.17
N ALA A 257 -4.10 44.18 4.58
CA ALA A 257 -4.09 45.64 4.72
C ALA A 257 -4.54 46.12 6.11
N ASP A 258 -5.14 45.24 6.93
CA ASP A 258 -5.60 45.53 8.28
C ASP A 258 -5.08 44.46 9.25
N SER A 259 -3.90 44.71 9.82
CA SER A 259 -3.25 43.79 10.76
C SER A 259 -4.03 43.57 12.07
N SER A 260 -5.11 44.31 12.35
CA SER A 260 -5.98 44.04 13.49
C SER A 260 -6.98 42.91 13.25
N SER A 261 -7.15 42.50 11.98
CA SER A 261 -8.10 41.47 11.55
C SER A 261 -7.51 40.05 11.47
N VAL A 262 -6.24 39.88 11.85
CA VAL A 262 -5.45 38.65 11.67
C VAL A 262 -4.91 38.12 13.00
N GLY A 263 -4.35 36.90 13.01
CA GLY A 263 -3.74 36.25 14.17
C GLY A 263 -4.70 35.41 15.01
N SER A 264 -5.88 35.11 14.47
CA SER A 264 -6.94 34.37 15.15
C SER A 264 -6.65 32.87 15.27
N ASN A 265 -7.16 32.23 16.32
CA ASN A 265 -7.12 30.78 16.49
C ASN A 265 -8.39 30.14 15.90
N PHE A 266 -8.22 29.15 15.02
CA PHE A 266 -9.28 28.42 14.34
C PHE A 266 -9.60 27.06 14.98
N GLY A 267 -8.97 26.73 16.10
CA GLY A 267 -9.46 25.72 17.05
C GLY A 267 -8.67 24.42 17.11
N TYR A 268 -7.99 24.01 16.04
CA TYR A 268 -7.10 22.85 16.09
C TYR A 268 -6.00 23.06 17.15
N PRO A 269 -5.63 22.04 17.97
CA PRO A 269 -5.96 20.63 17.81
C PRO A 269 -7.17 20.11 18.59
N TRP A 270 -7.86 20.97 19.34
CA TRP A 270 -8.94 20.50 20.25
C TRP A 270 -10.34 20.73 19.73
N CYS A 271 -10.53 21.72 18.87
CA CYS A 271 -11.82 22.17 18.41
C CYS A 271 -11.94 21.92 16.91
N LEU A 272 -12.97 21.18 16.51
CA LEU A 272 -13.23 20.84 15.11
C LEU A 272 -14.69 21.15 14.78
N SER A 273 -15.00 21.45 13.52
CA SER A 273 -16.36 21.82 13.12
C SER A 273 -17.27 20.63 12.87
N ALA A 274 -18.53 20.74 13.30
CA ALA A 274 -19.55 19.73 13.08
C ALA A 274 -20.09 19.75 11.63
N TRP A 275 -20.18 18.58 11.01
CA TRP A 275 -20.90 18.36 9.75
C TRP A 275 -22.19 17.58 9.99
N GLN A 276 -22.09 16.32 10.42
CA GLN A 276 -23.24 15.47 10.75
C GLN A 276 -23.53 15.54 12.26
N VAL A 277 -24.29 16.55 12.67
CA VAL A 277 -24.54 16.88 14.08
C VAL A 277 -25.19 15.73 14.85
N GLU A 278 -26.09 14.99 14.21
CA GLU A 278 -26.84 13.89 14.84
C GLU A 278 -25.93 12.74 15.33
N ASP A 279 -24.75 12.59 14.74
CA ASP A 279 -23.79 11.54 15.11
C ASP A 279 -22.92 11.96 16.31
N LEU A 280 -22.87 13.25 16.62
CA LEU A 280 -22.12 13.78 17.76
C LEU A 280 -22.86 13.50 19.08
N PRO A 281 -22.25 12.83 20.07
CA PRO A 281 -22.87 12.69 21.38
C PRO A 281 -22.88 14.03 22.13
N ASP A 282 -23.90 14.25 22.96
CA ASP A 282 -24.11 15.50 23.70
C ASP A 282 -24.07 16.75 22.79
N ASN A 283 -24.93 16.74 21.77
CA ASN A 283 -24.99 17.74 20.70
C ASN A 283 -26.09 18.80 20.89
N GLY A 284 -26.70 18.91 22.08
CA GLY A 284 -27.91 19.71 22.29
C GLY A 284 -27.79 21.21 21.96
N ASN A 285 -26.56 21.73 21.88
CA ASN A 285 -26.25 23.12 21.53
C ASN A 285 -25.43 23.26 20.23
N LEU A 286 -25.17 22.16 19.52
CA LEU A 286 -24.36 22.16 18.30
C LEU A 286 -25.26 22.24 17.07
N LEU A 287 -24.82 23.00 16.07
CA LEU A 287 -25.38 23.07 14.72
C LEU A 287 -24.27 22.74 13.72
N VAL A 288 -24.63 22.52 12.45
CA VAL A 288 -23.66 22.43 11.36
C VAL A 288 -22.74 23.66 11.39
N GLY A 289 -21.43 23.44 11.33
CA GLY A 289 -20.41 24.48 11.45
C GLY A 289 -20.11 24.95 12.87
N SER A 290 -20.80 24.45 13.90
CA SER A 290 -20.40 24.69 15.29
C SER A 290 -19.12 23.92 15.59
N GLN A 291 -18.13 24.61 16.18
CA GLN A 291 -16.94 23.95 16.68
C GLN A 291 -17.21 23.23 17.98
N PHE A 292 -16.64 22.04 18.11
CA PHE A 292 -16.89 21.12 19.21
C PHE A 292 -15.58 20.53 19.72
N ALA A 293 -15.50 20.27 21.03
CA ALA A 293 -14.31 19.71 21.63
C ALA A 293 -14.21 18.21 21.37
N ILE A 294 -13.02 17.75 20.98
CA ILE A 294 -12.71 16.33 20.87
C ILE A 294 -12.23 15.74 22.19
N ASN A 295 -12.16 14.41 22.24
CA ASN A 295 -11.68 13.71 23.43
C ASN A 295 -10.25 14.09 23.82
N PRO A 296 -9.96 14.19 25.13
CA PRO A 296 -8.58 14.14 25.61
C PRO A 296 -7.91 12.87 25.13
N SER A 297 -6.69 12.99 24.61
CA SER A 297 -5.89 11.87 24.14
C SER A 297 -4.43 12.07 24.52
N GLU A 298 -3.65 10.99 24.51
CA GLU A 298 -2.21 11.07 24.77
C GLU A 298 -1.49 11.98 23.78
N ALA A 299 -1.94 12.04 22.52
CA ALA A 299 -1.40 12.94 21.50
C ALA A 299 -1.61 14.43 21.82
N LEU A 300 -2.59 14.74 22.70
CA LEU A 300 -2.93 16.09 23.14
C LEU A 300 -2.64 16.29 24.63
N ASP A 301 -1.62 15.60 25.15
CA ASP A 301 -1.19 15.64 26.55
C ASP A 301 -2.32 15.35 27.56
N ASN A 302 -3.36 14.65 27.12
CA ASN A 302 -4.61 14.40 27.86
C ASN A 302 -5.28 15.70 28.36
N GLU A 303 -5.03 16.83 27.69
CA GLU A 303 -5.72 18.08 27.97
C GLU A 303 -7.19 17.97 27.61
N ASN A 304 -8.04 18.47 28.50
CA ASN A 304 -9.48 18.43 28.33
C ASN A 304 -10.01 19.83 28.03
N ARG A 305 -10.53 20.01 26.82
CA ARG A 305 -11.24 21.22 26.39
C ARG A 305 -12.75 20.95 26.35
N THR A 306 -13.53 22.03 26.35
CA THR A 306 -15.00 21.94 26.36
C THR A 306 -15.57 22.60 25.13
N ASP A 307 -16.80 22.26 24.75
CA ASP A 307 -17.49 22.95 23.66
C ASP A 307 -17.60 24.45 23.91
N ALA A 308 -17.69 24.89 25.18
CA ALA A 308 -17.67 26.30 25.52
C ALA A 308 -16.34 26.97 25.17
N TYR A 309 -15.21 26.28 25.41
CA TYR A 309 -13.89 26.74 24.95
C TYR A 309 -13.81 26.79 23.42
N CYS A 310 -14.40 25.81 22.74
CA CYS A 310 -14.42 25.78 21.28
C CYS A 310 -15.32 26.87 20.68
N ALA A 311 -16.41 27.23 21.35
CA ALA A 311 -17.29 28.34 20.95
C ALA A 311 -16.61 29.72 21.08
N GLU A 312 -15.49 29.82 21.80
CA GLU A 312 -14.66 31.03 21.89
C GLU A 312 -13.59 31.11 20.78
N GLN A 313 -13.37 30.03 20.02
CA GLN A 313 -12.45 30.03 18.89
C GLN A 313 -13.12 30.64 17.65
N THR A 314 -12.32 30.90 16.62
CA THR A 314 -12.81 31.53 15.39
C THR A 314 -13.54 30.49 14.56
N PRO A 315 -14.85 30.68 14.28
CA PRO A 315 -15.61 29.71 13.51
C PRO A 315 -15.28 29.81 12.01
N PRO A 316 -15.47 28.71 11.27
CA PRO A 316 -15.37 28.75 9.82
C PRO A 316 -16.51 29.56 9.20
N ARG A 317 -16.32 30.02 7.95
CA ARG A 317 -17.36 30.73 7.20
C ARG A 317 -18.31 29.79 6.47
N LEU A 318 -17.79 28.67 6.02
CA LEU A 318 -18.56 27.53 5.54
C LEU A 318 -17.89 26.25 5.99
N VAL A 319 -18.65 25.17 5.99
CA VAL A 319 -18.12 23.82 6.14
C VAL A 319 -18.48 22.97 4.93
N PHE A 320 -17.71 21.92 4.70
CA PHE A 320 -17.93 20.93 3.67
C PHE A 320 -17.91 19.52 4.26
N GLN A 321 -18.42 18.56 3.50
CA GLN A 321 -18.46 17.15 3.89
C GLN A 321 -17.08 16.69 4.37
N ALA A 322 -17.08 15.99 5.51
CA ALA A 322 -15.91 15.38 6.10
C ALA A 322 -15.09 14.59 5.07
N HIS A 323 -13.77 14.68 5.16
CA HIS A 323 -12.79 13.94 4.35
C HIS A 323 -12.79 14.27 2.85
N THR A 324 -13.48 15.33 2.42
CA THR A 324 -13.43 15.71 1.00
C THR A 324 -12.07 16.27 0.57
N ALA A 325 -11.21 16.62 1.54
CA ALA A 325 -9.81 17.01 1.39
C ALA A 325 -9.61 18.17 0.39
N PRO A 326 -10.02 19.40 0.73
CA PRO A 326 -9.89 20.53 -0.17
C PRO A 326 -8.42 20.97 -0.30
N LEU A 327 -7.90 21.13 -1.52
CA LEU A 327 -6.46 21.42 -1.72
C LEU A 327 -6.16 22.76 -2.39
N ASP A 328 -7.13 23.39 -3.02
CA ASP A 328 -6.98 24.72 -3.59
C ASP A 328 -8.31 25.45 -3.63
N ILE A 329 -8.21 26.78 -3.58
CA ILE A 329 -9.31 27.71 -3.78
C ILE A 329 -8.85 28.79 -4.75
N LYS A 330 -9.67 29.14 -5.73
CA LYS A 330 -9.42 30.27 -6.64
C LYS A 330 -10.69 31.08 -6.89
N PHE A 331 -10.59 32.39 -6.73
CA PHE A 331 -11.67 33.29 -7.09
C PHE A 331 -11.62 33.64 -8.57
N ASN A 332 -12.79 33.73 -9.20
CA ASN A 332 -12.87 34.40 -10.50
C ASN A 332 -12.61 35.91 -10.35
N ASN A 333 -12.33 36.61 -11.45
CA ASN A 333 -12.01 38.05 -11.43
C ASN A 333 -13.11 38.94 -10.82
N THR A 334 -14.35 38.47 -10.76
CA THR A 334 -15.46 39.23 -10.16
C THR A 334 -15.53 39.09 -8.65
N GLY A 335 -14.81 38.13 -8.06
CA GLY A 335 -14.92 37.73 -6.66
C GLY A 335 -16.22 37.00 -6.32
N ARG A 336 -17.12 36.81 -7.29
CA ARG A 336 -18.48 36.26 -7.05
C ARG A 336 -18.51 34.74 -6.94
N GLN A 337 -17.44 34.06 -7.32
CA GLN A 337 -17.33 32.61 -7.31
C GLN A 337 -15.95 32.20 -6.84
N ALA A 338 -15.92 31.32 -5.85
CA ALA A 338 -14.73 30.58 -5.43
C ALA A 338 -14.81 29.15 -5.96
N TRP A 339 -13.78 28.71 -6.64
CA TRP A 339 -13.64 27.36 -7.15
C TRP A 339 -12.76 26.56 -6.20
N ILE A 340 -13.24 25.40 -5.78
CA ILE A 340 -12.57 24.58 -4.75
C ILE A 340 -12.38 23.17 -5.29
N THR A 341 -11.16 22.67 -5.21
CA THR A 341 -10.81 21.29 -5.52
C THR A 341 -10.97 20.43 -4.29
N PHE A 342 -11.74 19.35 -4.38
CA PHE A 342 -11.88 18.33 -3.35
C PHE A 342 -11.16 17.06 -3.81
N HIS A 343 -9.98 16.80 -3.24
CA HIS A 343 -9.05 15.75 -3.67
C HIS A 343 -9.55 14.33 -3.38
N GLY A 344 -10.42 14.19 -2.38
CA GLY A 344 -11.14 12.97 -2.07
C GLY A 344 -10.58 12.15 -0.91
N SER A 345 -11.50 11.49 -0.22
CA SER A 345 -11.33 10.86 1.09
C SER A 345 -10.50 9.58 1.07
N TRP A 346 -9.70 9.38 2.11
CA TRP A 346 -9.12 8.07 2.43
C TRP A 346 -9.65 7.52 3.77
N ASP A 347 -10.04 8.40 4.70
CA ASP A 347 -10.53 8.08 6.06
C ASP A 347 -12.07 8.07 6.14
N ARG A 348 -12.71 7.46 5.14
CA ARG A 348 -14.17 7.24 5.13
C ARG A 348 -14.48 5.91 4.46
N SER A 349 -15.44 5.16 5.00
CA SER A 349 -15.77 3.82 4.50
C SER A 349 -16.27 3.84 3.05
N GLU A 350 -17.17 4.77 2.74
CA GLU A 350 -17.63 5.07 1.38
C GLU A 350 -16.96 6.36 0.90
N PRO A 351 -16.19 6.34 -0.20
CA PRO A 351 -15.42 7.51 -0.58
C PRO A 351 -16.29 8.72 -0.95
N VAL A 352 -15.81 9.93 -0.65
CA VAL A 352 -16.42 11.22 -0.96
C VAL A 352 -15.36 12.20 -1.49
N GLY A 353 -15.80 13.30 -2.09
CA GLY A 353 -14.91 14.29 -2.73
C GLY A 353 -14.65 13.94 -4.19
N TYR A 354 -13.37 13.92 -4.61
CA TYR A 354 -12.96 13.61 -5.99
C TYR A 354 -13.65 14.49 -7.04
N LYS A 355 -13.71 15.80 -6.77
CA LYS A 355 -14.55 16.74 -7.52
C LYS A 355 -14.04 18.18 -7.48
N LEU A 356 -14.45 18.96 -8.47
CA LEU A 356 -14.32 20.41 -8.51
C LEU A 356 -15.69 21.03 -8.28
N SER A 357 -15.79 21.96 -7.33
CA SER A 357 -17.03 22.63 -6.98
C SER A 357 -16.88 24.14 -6.99
N VAL A 358 -18.00 24.86 -7.02
CA VAL A 358 -18.07 26.32 -6.96
C VAL A 358 -18.94 26.78 -5.78
N VAL A 359 -18.42 27.73 -5.01
CA VAL A 359 -19.11 28.44 -3.92
C VAL A 359 -19.40 29.87 -4.38
N ASN A 360 -20.63 30.32 -4.17
CA ASN A 360 -21.04 31.68 -4.54
C ASN A 360 -20.73 32.67 -3.41
N PHE A 361 -20.19 33.82 -3.79
CA PHE A 361 -19.85 34.93 -2.92
C PHE A 361 -20.69 36.15 -3.25
N ASP A 362 -20.92 36.99 -2.25
CA ASP A 362 -21.68 38.23 -2.36
C ASP A 362 -20.80 39.40 -2.87
N LYS A 363 -21.29 40.65 -2.81
CA LYS A 363 -20.53 41.80 -3.35
C LYS A 363 -19.51 42.33 -2.34
N LYS A 364 -19.69 41.98 -1.07
CA LYS A 364 -18.81 42.37 0.04
C LYS A 364 -17.64 41.39 0.17
N GLY A 365 -17.77 40.22 -0.44
CA GLY A 365 -16.75 39.19 -0.43
C GLY A 365 -16.98 38.13 0.63
N ASP A 366 -18.21 37.96 1.13
CA ASP A 366 -18.60 36.85 2.00
C ASP A 366 -19.33 35.76 1.19
N PRO A 367 -19.28 34.49 1.61
CA PRO A 367 -20.14 33.44 1.04
C PRO A 367 -21.63 33.82 1.13
N VAL A 368 -22.40 33.49 0.08
CA VAL A 368 -23.84 33.77 0.04
C VAL A 368 -24.62 32.86 1.00
N GLU A 369 -24.19 31.61 1.10
CA GLU A 369 -24.79 30.60 1.96
C GLU A 369 -24.32 30.75 3.42
N PRO A 370 -25.16 30.44 4.41
CA PRO A 370 -24.76 30.47 5.81
C PRO A 370 -23.83 29.28 6.14
N VAL A 371 -23.07 29.40 7.24
CA VAL A 371 -22.17 28.32 7.74
C VAL A 371 -22.90 26.99 7.98
N THR A 372 -24.21 27.02 8.25
CA THR A 372 -25.04 25.82 8.46
C THR A 372 -25.45 25.12 7.17
N SER A 373 -25.05 25.61 6.00
CA SER A 373 -25.43 25.05 4.70
C SER A 373 -24.60 23.82 4.34
N LEU A 374 -25.28 22.69 4.08
CA LEU A 374 -24.66 21.45 3.60
C LEU A 374 -24.51 21.41 2.07
N THR A 375 -24.98 22.45 1.37
CA THR A 375 -25.05 22.51 -0.10
C THR A 375 -24.37 23.74 -0.67
N ALA A 376 -23.50 24.41 0.10
CA ALA A 376 -22.85 25.63 -0.34
C ALA A 376 -21.89 25.41 -1.53
N ALA A 377 -21.24 24.25 -1.58
CA ALA A 377 -20.40 23.82 -2.71
C ALA A 377 -21.25 23.16 -3.81
N ASN A 378 -21.31 23.79 -4.98
CA ASN A 378 -22.02 23.28 -6.14
C ASN A 378 -21.06 22.53 -7.05
N ASP A 379 -21.28 21.23 -7.24
CA ASP A 379 -20.36 20.36 -7.98
C ASP A 379 -20.40 20.64 -9.48
N ILE A 380 -19.22 20.84 -10.08
CA ILE A 380 -19.06 21.16 -11.51
C ILE A 380 -18.45 19.99 -12.27
N LEU A 381 -17.34 19.43 -11.79
CA LEU A 381 -16.70 18.26 -12.39
C LEU A 381 -16.58 17.17 -11.32
N VAL A 382 -17.17 16.00 -11.56
CA VAL A 382 -17.18 14.88 -10.61
C VAL A 382 -16.75 13.60 -11.31
N ASN A 383 -16.32 12.61 -10.54
CA ASN A 383 -16.19 11.24 -11.05
C ASN A 383 -17.58 10.58 -11.11
N GLN A 384 -17.87 9.84 -12.18
CA GLN A 384 -19.19 9.19 -12.37
C GLN A 384 -19.53 8.17 -11.28
N ASP A 385 -18.53 7.40 -10.82
CA ASP A 385 -18.70 6.39 -9.76
C ASP A 385 -17.65 6.56 -8.67
N VAL A 386 -18.01 7.30 -7.62
CA VAL A 386 -17.11 7.61 -6.51
C VAL A 386 -16.75 6.35 -5.69
N SER A 387 -17.54 5.27 -5.77
CA SER A 387 -17.23 3.98 -5.12
C SER A 387 -15.97 3.31 -5.71
N LYS A 388 -15.46 3.77 -6.85
CA LYS A 388 -14.22 3.28 -7.46
C LYS A 388 -13.00 4.12 -7.09
N CYS A 389 -13.21 5.24 -6.40
CA CYS A 389 -12.14 6.11 -5.98
C CYS A 389 -11.38 5.51 -4.77
N PRO A 390 -10.08 5.82 -4.63
CA PRO A 390 -9.27 6.66 -5.53
C PRO A 390 -8.82 5.96 -6.83
N ALA A 391 -8.88 4.63 -6.91
CA ALA A 391 -8.16 3.84 -7.92
C ALA A 391 -8.56 4.08 -9.39
N GLN A 392 -9.77 4.59 -9.67
CA GLN A 392 -10.25 4.84 -11.04
C GLN A 392 -10.81 6.27 -11.18
N CYS A 393 -10.28 7.21 -10.41
CA CYS A 393 -10.80 8.57 -10.35
C CYS A 393 -9.69 9.60 -10.55
N PHE A 394 -10.01 10.72 -11.18
CA PHE A 394 -9.16 11.91 -11.07
C PHE A 394 -9.23 12.44 -9.63
N ARG A 395 -8.14 13.04 -9.14
CA ARG A 395 -8.02 13.61 -7.80
C ARG A 395 -7.62 15.08 -7.90
N PRO A 396 -8.58 16.01 -7.89
CA PRO A 396 -8.31 17.44 -8.09
C PRO A 396 -7.34 18.02 -7.06
N VAL A 397 -6.28 18.70 -7.52
CA VAL A 397 -5.29 19.36 -6.65
C VAL A 397 -5.39 20.88 -6.74
N SER A 398 -4.81 21.49 -7.78
CA SER A 398 -4.69 22.94 -7.90
C SER A 398 -5.36 23.48 -9.15
N LEU A 399 -5.66 24.77 -9.13
CA LEU A 399 -6.40 25.49 -10.15
C LEU A 399 -5.59 26.66 -10.69
N ALA A 400 -5.67 26.89 -12.00
CA ALA A 400 -5.24 28.13 -12.64
C ALA A 400 -6.37 28.66 -13.53
N ILE A 401 -6.71 29.94 -13.40
CA ILE A 401 -7.74 30.58 -14.21
C ILE A 401 -7.06 31.46 -15.25
N ASP A 402 -7.33 31.20 -16.53
CA ASP A 402 -6.76 32.00 -17.61
C ASP A 402 -7.51 33.32 -17.83
N ARG A 403 -6.96 34.17 -18.70
CA ARG A 403 -7.58 35.47 -19.04
C ARG A 403 -8.95 35.36 -19.71
N LYS A 404 -9.30 34.19 -20.28
CA LYS A 404 -10.62 33.90 -20.86
C LYS A 404 -11.61 33.39 -19.80
N GLY A 405 -11.18 33.20 -18.54
CA GLY A 405 -11.99 32.65 -17.47
C GLY A 405 -12.15 31.13 -17.52
N ARG A 406 -11.31 30.42 -18.29
CA ARG A 406 -11.24 28.96 -18.31
C ARG A 406 -10.38 28.48 -17.16
N ILE A 407 -10.69 27.30 -16.64
CA ILE A 407 -10.11 26.76 -15.41
C ILE A 407 -9.27 25.55 -15.78
N PHE A 408 -7.98 25.63 -15.56
CA PHE A 408 -7.09 24.49 -15.54
C PHE A 408 -7.13 23.85 -14.17
N MET A 409 -7.13 22.51 -14.12
CA MET A 409 -7.15 21.73 -12.89
C MET A 409 -6.15 20.58 -12.99
N SER A 410 -5.24 20.47 -12.04
CA SER A 410 -4.33 19.33 -11.95
C SER A 410 -4.98 18.15 -11.22
N SER A 411 -4.56 16.94 -11.61
CA SER A 411 -4.88 15.69 -10.93
C SER A 411 -3.59 14.90 -10.75
N ASP A 412 -3.07 14.89 -9.53
CA ASP A 412 -1.75 14.31 -9.22
C ASP A 412 -1.72 12.82 -9.51
N SER A 413 -2.68 12.08 -8.96
CA SER A 413 -2.69 10.61 -9.04
C SER A 413 -2.92 10.02 -10.44
N SER A 414 -3.36 10.85 -11.39
CA SER A 414 -3.54 10.45 -12.78
C SER A 414 -2.53 11.10 -13.73
N GLY A 415 -1.67 11.99 -13.22
CA GLY A 415 -0.69 12.69 -14.05
C GLY A 415 -1.31 13.62 -15.10
N GLU A 416 -2.46 14.23 -14.78
CA GLU A 416 -3.34 14.87 -15.77
C GLU A 416 -3.60 16.36 -15.48
N ILE A 417 -3.77 17.14 -16.55
CA ILE A 417 -4.32 18.51 -16.49
C ILE A 417 -5.62 18.57 -17.28
N TYR A 418 -6.69 18.97 -16.60
CA TYR A 418 -8.00 19.21 -17.19
C TYR A 418 -8.21 20.70 -17.45
N LEU A 419 -8.96 21.02 -18.51
CA LEU A 419 -9.47 22.35 -18.82
C LEU A 419 -10.99 22.33 -18.76
N ILE A 420 -11.55 23.13 -17.86
CA ILE A 420 -12.97 23.31 -17.64
C ILE A 420 -13.34 24.70 -18.16
N SER A 421 -14.38 24.79 -18.97
CA SER A 421 -14.87 26.05 -19.51
C SER A 421 -16.39 26.07 -19.60
N ALA A 422 -16.98 27.25 -19.59
CA ALA A 422 -18.40 27.39 -19.89
C ALA A 422 -18.64 26.95 -21.34
N GLN A 423 -19.68 26.14 -21.56
CA GLN A 423 -20.11 25.77 -22.90
C GLN A 423 -20.67 27.04 -23.56
N SER A 424 -20.06 27.48 -24.66
CA SER A 424 -20.60 28.59 -25.44
C SER A 424 -22.01 28.21 -25.90
N GLY A 425 -23.02 28.91 -25.38
CA GLY A 425 -24.39 28.74 -25.86
C GLY A 425 -24.44 28.99 -27.37
N PRO A 426 -25.33 28.32 -28.12
CA PRO A 426 -25.46 28.60 -29.53
C PRO A 426 -25.78 30.08 -29.70
N ASP A 427 -24.95 30.74 -30.51
CA ASP A 427 -25.17 32.11 -30.95
C ASP A 427 -26.64 32.22 -31.39
N LYS A 428 -27.44 33.07 -30.74
CA LYS A 428 -28.91 33.09 -30.92
C LYS A 428 -29.32 33.35 -32.38
N ASN A 429 -28.37 33.83 -33.20
CA ASN A 429 -28.52 34.05 -34.64
C ASN A 429 -28.21 32.80 -35.51
N ALA A 430 -27.39 31.86 -35.05
CA ALA A 430 -27.06 30.62 -35.77
C ALA A 430 -28.17 29.57 -35.65
N ALA A 431 -28.89 29.55 -34.52
CA ALA A 431 -30.06 28.68 -34.31
C ALA A 431 -31.19 28.96 -35.33
N ALA A 432 -31.37 30.21 -35.77
CA ALA A 432 -32.37 30.56 -36.78
C ALA A 432 -32.05 29.99 -38.19
N SER A 433 -30.77 29.76 -38.50
CA SER A 433 -30.33 29.20 -39.78
C SER A 433 -30.52 27.68 -39.86
N LEU A 434 -30.27 26.96 -38.76
CA LEU A 434 -30.39 25.50 -38.70
C LEU A 434 -31.84 25.00 -38.60
N TYR A 435 -32.77 25.81 -38.08
CA TYR A 435 -34.20 25.48 -38.07
C TYR A 435 -34.87 25.55 -39.45
N SER A 436 -34.30 26.29 -40.42
CA SER A 436 -34.85 26.38 -41.79
C SER A 436 -34.55 25.16 -42.66
N SER A 437 -33.38 24.52 -42.47
CA SER A 437 -32.97 23.36 -43.28
C SER A 437 -33.54 22.01 -42.80
N GLN A 438 -33.80 21.88 -41.49
CA GLN A 438 -34.35 20.66 -40.88
C GLN A 438 -35.87 20.52 -41.16
N VAL A 439 -36.65 21.61 -41.09
CA VAL A 439 -38.11 21.57 -41.31
C VAL A 439 -38.48 21.23 -42.77
N THR A 440 -37.63 21.59 -43.73
CA THR A 440 -37.83 21.26 -45.15
C THR A 440 -37.53 19.79 -45.45
N ARG A 441 -36.67 19.12 -44.65
CA ARG A 441 -36.34 17.70 -44.85
C ARG A 441 -37.39 16.77 -44.24
N TYR A 442 -37.91 17.06 -43.05
CA TYR A 442 -38.92 16.20 -42.41
C TYR A 442 -40.30 16.21 -43.09
N THR A 443 -40.67 17.34 -43.71
CA THR A 443 -41.94 17.45 -44.45
C THR A 443 -41.93 16.65 -45.75
N VAL A 444 -40.78 16.56 -46.44
CA VAL A 444 -40.66 15.79 -47.70
C VAL A 444 -40.64 14.27 -47.45
N THR A 445 -39.97 13.80 -46.39
CA THR A 445 -39.96 12.36 -46.05
C THR A 445 -41.31 11.85 -45.55
N ALA A 446 -42.04 12.66 -44.77
CA ALA A 446 -43.38 12.31 -44.31
C ALA A 446 -44.40 12.25 -45.46
N PHE A 447 -44.28 13.16 -46.45
CA PHE A 447 -45.16 13.18 -47.63
C PHE A 447 -44.90 11.99 -48.57
N LEU A 448 -43.64 11.57 -48.74
CA LEU A 448 -43.28 10.39 -49.52
C LEU A 448 -43.71 9.07 -48.86
N LEU A 449 -43.67 8.98 -47.52
CA LEU A 449 -44.16 7.80 -46.80
C LEU A 449 -45.69 7.68 -46.88
N LEU A 450 -46.43 8.80 -46.86
CA LEU A 450 -47.88 8.81 -46.99
C LEU A 450 -48.34 8.40 -48.39
N LEU A 451 -47.61 8.79 -49.44
CA LEU A 451 -47.87 8.38 -50.83
C LEU A 451 -47.57 6.89 -51.06
N LEU A 452 -46.53 6.35 -50.41
CA LEU A 452 -46.23 4.92 -50.44
C LEU A 452 -47.30 4.07 -49.73
N LEU A 453 -47.81 4.53 -48.59
CA LEU A 453 -48.86 3.84 -47.84
C LEU A 453 -50.23 3.86 -48.56
N LEU A 454 -50.54 4.93 -49.30
CA LEU A 454 -51.77 5.02 -50.11
C LEU A 454 -51.71 4.16 -51.39
N SER A 455 -50.53 3.68 -51.79
CA SER A 455 -50.36 2.83 -52.97
C SER A 455 -50.57 1.33 -52.72
N TYR A 456 -50.73 0.89 -51.46
CA TYR A 456 -50.61 -0.52 -51.07
C TYR A 456 -51.89 -1.20 -50.54
N TYR A 457 -53.08 -0.61 -50.69
CA TYR A 457 -54.34 -1.28 -50.33
C TYR A 457 -55.21 -1.61 -51.55
N PRO A 458 -55.49 -2.90 -51.83
CA PRO A 458 -56.47 -3.29 -52.84
C PRO A 458 -57.91 -3.20 -52.31
N ARG A 459 -58.82 -2.71 -53.16
CA ARG A 459 -60.29 -2.76 -53.00
C ARG A 459 -60.78 -4.21 -52.95
N ILE A 460 -61.59 -4.57 -51.95
CA ILE A 460 -62.49 -5.73 -52.01
C ILE A 460 -63.86 -5.38 -51.41
N SER A 461 -64.89 -5.78 -52.13
CA SER A 461 -66.33 -5.56 -51.96
C SER A 461 -67.05 -6.68 -51.17
N GLY A 462 -68.19 -6.35 -50.54
CA GLY A 462 -69.42 -7.15 -50.66
C GLY A 462 -69.93 -7.98 -49.47
N ASP A 463 -70.97 -7.43 -48.82
CA ASP A 463 -72.24 -8.02 -48.32
C ASP A 463 -72.35 -9.04 -47.14
N GLY A 464 -73.22 -8.69 -46.18
CA GLY A 464 -74.15 -9.64 -45.52
C GLY A 464 -74.39 -9.53 -43.99
N HIS A 465 -75.31 -8.65 -43.55
CA HIS A 465 -76.43 -8.85 -42.56
C HIS A 465 -76.31 -9.89 -41.39
N LEU A 466 -76.69 -9.72 -40.10
CA LEU A 466 -77.69 -8.92 -39.35
C LEU A 466 -77.49 -9.07 -37.81
N PHE A 467 -77.83 -8.00 -37.05
CA PHE A 467 -78.30 -7.85 -35.63
C PHE A 467 -77.55 -8.55 -34.46
N SER A 468 -77.31 -7.93 -33.28
CA SER A 468 -78.01 -6.89 -32.52
C SER A 468 -77.09 -6.22 -31.47
N ASN A 469 -77.20 -4.90 -31.29
CA ASN A 469 -76.69 -4.09 -30.16
C ASN A 469 -77.91 -3.36 -29.55
N PRO A 470 -77.95 -2.87 -28.28
CA PRO A 470 -77.02 -1.81 -27.86
C PRO A 470 -76.74 -1.67 -26.33
N SER A 471 -75.64 -1.01 -25.98
CA SER A 471 -75.68 0.22 -25.15
C SER A 471 -74.33 0.93 -25.09
N THR A 472 -74.28 2.09 -25.76
CA THR A 472 -73.46 3.31 -25.56
C THR A 472 -71.93 3.18 -25.70
N ASP A 473 -71.35 3.33 -26.90
CA ASP A 473 -71.00 4.56 -27.67
C ASP A 473 -69.95 5.44 -26.96
N ASN A 474 -68.66 5.39 -27.30
CA ASN A 474 -67.96 5.79 -28.55
C ASN A 474 -68.27 7.21 -29.02
N PHE A 475 -67.32 8.14 -28.82
CA PHE A 475 -66.96 9.15 -29.82
C PHE A 475 -65.49 9.60 -29.63
N ALA A 476 -64.76 9.45 -30.73
CA ALA A 476 -63.44 9.96 -31.15
C ALA A 476 -62.86 11.15 -30.36
N ILE A 477 -61.57 11.14 -29.99
CA ILE A 477 -60.36 11.30 -30.84
C ILE A 477 -60.37 12.66 -31.58
N LEU A 478 -59.29 13.44 -31.37
CA LEU A 478 -58.90 14.71 -32.01
C LEU A 478 -59.46 16.02 -31.43
N HIS A 479 -58.99 16.39 -30.23
CA HIS A 479 -58.82 17.78 -29.75
C HIS A 479 -58.05 17.65 -28.41
N GLN A 480 -56.73 17.73 -28.32
CA GLN A 480 -55.97 18.96 -28.13
C GLN A 480 -54.48 18.60 -28.14
N ILE A 481 -53.85 18.64 -29.31
CA ILE A 481 -52.43 18.96 -29.45
C ILE A 481 -52.39 19.91 -30.65
N GLY A 482 -52.41 21.22 -30.37
CA GLY A 482 -52.48 22.24 -31.42
C GLY A 482 -53.18 23.53 -31.00
N SER A 483 -52.56 24.28 -30.09
CA SER A 483 -52.59 25.75 -30.15
C SER A 483 -51.20 26.21 -29.76
N SER A 484 -50.36 26.19 -30.78
CA SER A 484 -49.12 26.96 -30.88
C SER A 484 -49.44 28.43 -31.13
N ALA A 485 -48.37 29.25 -31.06
CA ALA A 485 -48.22 30.54 -31.72
C ALA A 485 -48.87 31.72 -30.99
N PHE A 486 -48.16 32.75 -30.54
CA PHE A 486 -47.00 33.55 -31.02
C PHE A 486 -47.52 35.00 -31.13
N HIS A 487 -46.60 35.93 -30.83
CA HIS A 487 -46.32 37.13 -31.62
C HIS A 487 -46.75 38.54 -31.17
N LEU A 488 -45.71 39.39 -31.15
CA LEU A 488 -45.63 40.84 -31.49
C LEU A 488 -46.06 41.80 -30.35
N THR A 489 -45.44 42.96 -30.06
CA THR A 489 -44.32 43.76 -30.62
C THR A 489 -44.04 44.94 -29.65
N GLU A 490 -42.84 45.52 -29.74
CA GLU A 490 -42.35 46.83 -29.20
C GLU A 490 -43.28 48.06 -29.52
N PRO A 491 -43.06 49.34 -29.09
CA PRO A 491 -41.83 50.00 -28.58
C PRO A 491 -41.97 51.11 -27.47
N THR A 492 -40.82 51.71 -27.17
CA THR A 492 -40.42 52.91 -26.40
C THR A 492 -41.35 54.14 -26.28
N ALA A 493 -41.32 54.82 -25.10
CA ALA A 493 -41.23 56.30 -24.94
C ALA A 493 -41.11 56.76 -23.45
N MET A 494 -40.14 57.66 -23.18
CA MET A 494 -40.02 58.55 -21.99
C MET A 494 -41.02 59.77 -22.09
N PRO A 495 -40.97 60.93 -21.32
CA PRO A 495 -40.06 61.41 -20.25
C PRO A 495 -40.62 62.36 -19.12
N ARG A 496 -39.67 62.85 -18.28
CA ARG A 496 -39.58 64.10 -17.45
C ARG A 496 -40.33 64.14 -16.10
N GLY A 497 -39.77 64.67 -15.00
CA GLY A 497 -38.51 65.37 -14.63
C GLY A 497 -38.57 65.67 -13.09
N ALA A 498 -37.68 66.36 -12.37
CA ALA A 498 -36.34 66.94 -12.50
C ALA A 498 -35.92 67.47 -11.09
N PHE A 499 -34.62 67.75 -10.88
CA PHE A 499 -34.00 68.60 -9.82
C PHE A 499 -34.02 68.09 -8.34
N GLU A 500 -33.01 68.26 -7.47
CA GLU A 500 -31.79 69.08 -7.41
C GLU A 500 -30.86 68.54 -6.27
N GLY A 501 -29.54 68.75 -6.35
CA GLY A 501 -28.56 68.51 -5.23
C GLY A 501 -28.43 69.74 -4.30
N PRO A 502 -27.30 70.00 -3.60
CA PRO A 502 -26.07 69.21 -3.39
C PRO A 502 -25.57 69.14 -1.90
N THR A 503 -24.56 68.26 -1.65
CA THR A 503 -23.51 68.15 -0.56
C THR A 503 -23.45 69.18 0.59
N PRO A 504 -22.94 68.89 1.84
CA PRO A 504 -21.68 68.17 2.15
C PRO A 504 -21.59 67.39 3.51
N SER A 505 -20.40 66.82 3.79
CA SER A 505 -19.81 66.28 5.06
C SER A 505 -19.89 67.27 6.28
N PRO A 506 -19.32 67.08 7.51
CA PRO A 506 -18.44 66.05 8.11
C PRO A 506 -18.64 65.77 9.67
N HIS A 507 -17.70 65.01 10.28
CA HIS A 507 -17.11 65.05 11.66
C HIS A 507 -17.83 65.66 12.91
N ASN A 508 -17.79 64.91 14.03
CA ASN A 508 -17.22 65.27 15.37
C ASN A 508 -17.49 64.11 16.37
N TRP A 509 -16.53 63.54 17.12
CA TRP A 509 -15.82 64.04 18.32
C TRP A 509 -16.74 64.52 19.45
N SER A 510 -16.78 63.76 20.56
CA SER A 510 -16.68 64.29 21.93
C SER A 510 -16.73 63.16 22.96
N ASP A 511 -15.61 63.03 23.67
CA ASP A 511 -15.44 62.89 25.13
C ASP A 511 -16.70 62.90 26.02
N ASP A 512 -16.70 62.07 27.06
CA ASP A 512 -16.71 62.51 28.47
C ASP A 512 -17.05 61.35 29.43
N ASP A 513 -16.05 60.98 30.22
CA ASP A 513 -16.04 60.94 31.69
C ASP A 513 -17.18 60.28 32.51
N ASP A 514 -16.71 59.43 33.42
CA ASP A 514 -16.82 59.54 34.89
C ASP A 514 -17.52 58.44 35.71
N SER A 515 -16.69 57.91 36.62
CA SER A 515 -16.95 57.55 38.03
C SER A 515 -17.72 56.23 38.28
N GLU A 516 -17.43 55.41 39.29
CA GLU A 516 -16.80 55.63 40.60
C GLU A 516 -16.56 54.26 41.28
N TYR A 517 -15.37 53.97 41.82
CA TYR A 517 -15.11 53.90 43.27
C TYR A 517 -13.74 53.27 43.59
N ASP A 518 -12.99 54.05 44.37
CA ASP A 518 -11.64 53.87 44.89
C ASP A 518 -11.48 52.66 45.84
N ASP A 519 -10.27 52.08 45.92
CA ASP A 519 -9.25 52.55 46.89
C ASP A 519 -8.00 51.65 46.83
N GLU A 520 -6.89 52.32 46.53
CA GLU A 520 -5.49 51.90 46.71
C GLU A 520 -5.12 52.01 48.23
N PRO A 521 -3.87 51.88 48.77
CA PRO A 521 -2.61 52.12 48.07
C PRO A 521 -1.35 51.34 48.58
N VAL A 522 -0.23 51.68 47.93
CA VAL A 522 1.18 51.74 48.42
C VAL A 522 2.04 50.46 48.29
N VAL A 523 2.84 50.25 47.23
CA VAL A 523 4.11 50.93 46.81
C VAL A 523 5.38 50.45 47.55
N LYS A 524 6.33 49.79 46.86
CA LYS A 524 7.67 50.32 46.42
C LYS A 524 8.69 49.23 46.01
N ARG A 525 9.06 49.28 44.72
CA ARG A 525 10.39 49.14 44.05
C ARG A 525 11.57 48.37 44.70
N ALA A 526 12.02 47.31 44.00
CA ALA A 526 13.35 47.02 43.37
C ALA A 526 14.69 47.19 44.15
N PRO A 527 15.86 46.64 43.71
CA PRO A 527 16.15 45.53 42.76
C PRO A 527 17.39 44.61 43.08
N LEU A 528 17.63 43.59 42.22
CA LEU A 528 18.92 43.04 41.70
C LEU A 528 19.90 42.16 42.56
N LYS A 529 20.11 40.92 42.07
CA LYS A 529 21.39 40.23 41.68
C LYS A 529 21.74 38.84 42.28
N SER A 530 21.87 37.88 41.35
CA SER A 530 22.89 36.81 41.17
C SER A 530 23.23 35.79 42.27
N SER A 531 23.08 34.49 41.96
CA SER A 531 24.14 33.46 41.84
C SER A 531 23.64 32.04 42.17
N THR A 532 24.00 31.07 41.32
CA THR A 532 23.87 29.59 41.44
C THR A 532 24.91 28.99 42.42
N PRO A 533 25.04 27.66 42.73
CA PRO A 533 24.27 26.43 42.37
C PRO A 533 24.08 25.38 43.53
N ARG A 534 23.49 24.21 43.18
CA ARG A 534 23.67 22.83 43.72
C ARG A 534 22.73 22.24 44.82
N LYS A 535 22.08 21.14 44.38
CA LYS A 535 21.92 19.78 44.97
C LYS A 535 21.00 19.51 46.17
N SER A 536 20.10 18.54 45.88
CA SER A 536 19.69 17.35 46.64
C SER A 536 18.67 17.42 47.78
N SER A 537 17.67 16.54 47.58
CA SER A 537 17.04 15.59 48.52
C SER A 537 15.94 16.06 49.50
N SER A 538 14.76 15.49 49.25
CA SER A 538 13.87 14.78 50.20
C SER A 538 13.30 15.57 51.39
N THR A 539 12.00 15.80 51.45
CA THR A 539 10.96 15.08 52.24
C THR A 539 9.94 16.17 52.65
N HIS A 540 8.64 16.03 52.91
CA HIS A 540 7.69 14.93 53.08
C HIS A 540 6.28 15.55 53.12
N ARG A 541 5.25 14.81 52.67
CA ARG A 541 3.85 14.76 53.18
C ARG A 541 2.95 16.00 52.97
N SER A 542 1.64 15.90 52.70
CA SER A 542 0.69 14.76 52.78
C SER A 542 -0.72 15.12 52.28
N GLN A 543 -1.40 14.09 51.75
CA GLN A 543 -2.85 13.76 51.87
C GLN A 543 -3.88 14.62 51.10
N LEU A 544 -4.92 14.09 50.44
CA LEU A 544 -5.66 12.82 50.56
C LEU A 544 -6.07 12.23 49.19
N ALA A 545 -6.10 10.90 49.10
CA ALA A 545 -6.79 10.13 48.06
C ALA A 545 -7.69 9.06 48.71
N TYR A 546 -8.86 8.82 48.12
CA TYR A 546 -9.83 7.80 48.52
C TYR A 546 -10.01 6.81 47.35
N HIS A 547 -9.81 5.51 47.62
CA HIS A 547 -10.06 4.38 46.70
C HIS A 547 -10.91 3.33 47.42
N PRO A 548 -11.74 2.57 46.68
CA PRO A 548 -11.96 1.17 47.01
C PRO A 548 -11.57 0.23 45.86
N LYS A 549 -10.81 -0.82 46.22
CA LYS A 549 -10.37 -1.95 45.40
C LYS A 549 -11.45 -3.04 45.30
N ARG A 550 -11.45 -3.80 44.20
CA ARG A 550 -11.75 -5.26 44.22
C ARG A 550 -10.81 -6.03 43.28
N ARG A 551 -10.14 -7.04 43.84
CA ARG A 551 -9.32 -8.09 43.20
C ARG A 551 -10.18 -9.32 42.88
N PHE A 552 -9.81 -10.08 41.85
CA PHE A 552 -9.83 -11.54 41.86
C PHE A 552 -8.72 -12.08 40.93
N SER A 553 -7.78 -12.83 41.49
CA SER A 553 -6.76 -13.62 40.78
C SER A 553 -6.43 -14.84 41.62
N GLN A 554 -6.61 -16.04 41.07
CA GLN A 554 -5.80 -17.28 41.25
C GLN A 554 -6.65 -18.53 40.98
N VAL A 555 -6.33 -19.26 39.90
CA VAL A 555 -6.31 -20.73 39.84
C VAL A 555 -5.18 -21.13 38.86
N PHE A 556 -4.47 -22.20 39.22
CA PHE A 556 -3.45 -22.97 38.49
C PHE A 556 -1.97 -22.63 38.74
N SER A 557 -1.39 -23.35 39.72
CA SER A 557 -0.15 -24.12 39.53
C SER A 557 0.00 -25.10 40.69
N GLY A 558 0.04 -26.40 40.40
CA GLY A 558 0.81 -27.37 41.17
C GLY A 558 1.76 -28.09 40.20
N GLN A 559 2.82 -28.78 40.61
CA GLN A 559 3.77 -28.71 41.73
C GLN A 559 4.73 -29.88 41.42
N GLU A 560 6.06 -29.72 41.56
CA GLU A 560 7.04 -30.76 42.00
C GLU A 560 8.44 -30.09 42.08
N SER A 561 8.92 -29.78 43.30
CA SER A 561 9.94 -30.48 44.13
C SER A 561 11.39 -30.18 43.67
N SER A 562 12.34 -29.74 44.50
CA SER A 562 12.85 -30.38 45.72
C SER A 562 13.70 -29.41 46.58
N ASP A 563 13.70 -29.64 47.91
CA ASP A 563 14.73 -29.34 48.94
C ASP A 563 15.24 -27.88 49.12
N GLU A 564 15.57 -27.33 50.28
CA GLU A 564 15.88 -27.82 51.63
C GLU A 564 15.70 -26.64 52.64
N SER A 565 15.58 -26.92 53.93
CA SER A 565 15.30 -26.00 55.06
C SER A 565 16.52 -25.12 55.49
N PRO A 566 16.52 -24.27 56.56
CA PRO A 566 15.50 -23.97 57.58
C PRO A 566 15.29 -22.48 57.97
N ALA A 567 14.17 -22.24 58.68
CA ALA A 567 13.79 -21.01 59.40
C ALA A 567 14.71 -20.73 60.63
N PRO A 568 14.55 -19.62 61.42
CA PRO A 568 13.40 -19.52 62.35
C PRO A 568 12.98 -18.13 62.95
N LYS A 569 11.74 -18.14 63.51
CA LYS A 569 11.28 -17.50 64.78
C LYS A 569 11.03 -15.97 64.81
N SER A 570 9.99 -15.40 65.45
CA SER A 570 9.00 -15.97 66.40
C SER A 570 7.92 -14.97 66.89
N ARG A 571 6.71 -15.51 67.13
CA ARG A 571 5.82 -15.40 68.33
C ARG A 571 5.15 -14.04 68.65
N LYS A 572 3.94 -13.96 69.23
CA LYS A 572 2.97 -14.89 69.87
C LYS A 572 1.62 -14.13 69.97
N VAL A 573 0.44 -14.75 70.08
CA VAL A 573 -0.25 -15.25 71.31
C VAL A 573 -1.50 -16.04 70.82
N ALA A 574 -1.60 -17.38 70.97
CA ALA A 574 -2.27 -18.18 72.04
C ALA A 574 -3.78 -17.89 72.25
N ALA A 575 -4.73 -18.81 72.48
CA ALA A 575 -4.90 -20.28 72.51
C ALA A 575 -6.45 -20.52 72.63
N ARG A 576 -7.11 -21.61 72.19
CA ARG A 576 -7.24 -22.94 72.82
C ARG A 576 -8.24 -23.81 72.01
N THR A 577 -7.83 -25.00 71.56
CA THR A 577 -8.35 -26.39 71.85
C THR A 577 -9.83 -26.69 71.57
N ALA A 578 -10.29 -27.83 71.04
CA ALA A 578 -9.72 -29.19 70.92
C ALA A 578 -10.43 -30.04 69.83
N ARG A 579 -9.73 -31.09 69.36
CA ARG A 579 -10.19 -32.21 68.51
C ARG A 579 -11.23 -33.09 69.18
N VAL A 580 -12.15 -33.71 68.41
CA VAL A 580 -12.55 -35.13 68.56
C VAL A 580 -13.01 -35.69 67.19
N ARG A 581 -12.58 -36.90 66.84
CA ARG A 581 -13.23 -37.79 65.85
C ARG A 581 -13.46 -39.16 66.51
N ALA A 582 -14.56 -39.80 66.10
CA ALA A 582 -14.91 -41.23 66.17
C ALA A 582 -15.91 -41.72 67.27
N ALA A 583 -17.12 -42.08 66.78
CA ALA A 583 -17.70 -43.43 66.80
C ALA A 583 -19.03 -43.67 67.58
N LYS A 584 -19.96 -44.31 66.82
CA LYS A 584 -21.05 -45.27 67.18
C LYS A 584 -22.41 -44.77 67.71
N GLY A 585 -23.48 -45.19 67.01
CA GLY A 585 -24.83 -45.36 67.57
C GLY A 585 -26.01 -45.09 66.62
N LYS A 586 -26.56 -46.14 65.98
CA LYS A 586 -27.98 -46.25 65.56
C LYS A 586 -28.65 -47.25 66.52
N PRO A 587 -29.99 -47.43 66.58
CA PRO A 587 -31.12 -46.56 66.19
C PRO A 587 -32.28 -46.53 67.24
N ALA A 588 -33.21 -45.57 67.19
CA ALA A 588 -34.61 -45.79 67.60
C ALA A 588 -35.56 -44.70 67.09
N LYS A 589 -36.76 -45.16 66.69
CA LYS A 589 -37.88 -44.48 66.03
C LYS A 589 -38.59 -43.45 66.92
N VAL A 590 -39.05 -42.32 66.36
CA VAL A 590 -40.34 -41.68 66.75
C VAL A 590 -41.00 -41.05 65.50
N LYS A 591 -42.33 -41.16 65.50
CA LYS A 591 -43.33 -40.98 64.43
C LYS A 591 -43.45 -39.58 63.84
N LEU A 592 -43.87 -39.57 62.56
CA LEU A 592 -44.56 -38.49 61.86
C LEU A 592 -45.71 -37.92 62.72
N ALA A 593 -45.75 -36.59 62.83
CA ALA A 593 -46.97 -35.83 63.03
C ALA A 593 -47.22 -35.00 61.77
N ALA A 594 -48.32 -35.29 61.09
CA ALA A 594 -48.81 -34.53 59.96
C ALA A 594 -49.21 -33.12 60.43
N THR A 595 -48.61 -32.09 59.84
CA THR A 595 -49.17 -30.74 59.85
C THR A 595 -49.32 -30.29 58.41
N THR A 596 -50.58 -30.06 58.05
CA THR A 596 -51.11 -29.70 56.76
C THR A 596 -50.50 -28.38 56.29
N VAL A 597 -49.59 -28.44 55.32
CA VAL A 597 -49.21 -27.26 54.53
C VAL A 597 -50.23 -27.15 53.41
N LYS A 598 -51.28 -26.37 53.66
CA LYS A 598 -51.97 -25.64 52.60
C LYS A 598 -51.00 -24.57 52.12
N ASP A 599 -50.26 -24.90 51.08
CA ASP A 599 -49.86 -24.02 49.98
C ASP A 599 -49.03 -24.86 49.02
N VAL A 600 -49.73 -25.43 48.04
CA VAL A 600 -49.12 -25.96 46.82
C VAL A 600 -48.40 -24.78 46.17
N PRO A 601 -47.07 -24.81 45.96
CA PRO A 601 -46.45 -23.82 45.10
C PRO A 601 -47.08 -24.04 43.74
N GLN A 602 -47.82 -23.04 43.24
CA GLN A 602 -48.37 -23.10 41.91
C GLN A 602 -47.26 -23.54 40.95
N VAL A 603 -47.54 -24.61 40.21
CA VAL A 603 -46.80 -24.97 39.01
C VAL A 603 -46.78 -23.71 38.18
N ARG A 604 -45.64 -23.02 38.12
CA ARG A 604 -45.42 -22.02 37.08
C ARG A 604 -45.65 -22.78 35.79
N ASP A 605 -46.65 -22.38 35.02
CA ASP A 605 -46.81 -22.85 33.66
C ASP A 605 -45.47 -22.59 32.96
N LEU A 606 -44.68 -23.65 32.79
CA LEU A 606 -43.45 -23.59 32.02
C LEU A 606 -43.83 -23.01 30.66
N ALA A 607 -43.12 -21.98 30.22
CA ALA A 607 -43.34 -21.40 28.90
C ALA A 607 -43.26 -22.54 27.86
N PRO A 608 -44.00 -22.50 26.74
CA PRO A 608 -44.03 -23.61 25.77
C PRO A 608 -42.64 -24.13 25.39
N PHE A 609 -41.65 -23.24 25.33
CA PHE A 609 -40.25 -23.54 25.04
C PHE A 609 -39.51 -24.31 26.15
N GLU A 610 -39.88 -24.14 27.41
CA GLU A 610 -39.27 -24.86 28.54
C GLU A 610 -39.76 -26.31 28.66
N ARG A 611 -40.87 -26.66 27.99
CA ARG A 611 -41.42 -28.03 27.88
C ARG A 611 -40.71 -28.88 26.83
N VAL A 612 -39.95 -28.25 25.94
CA VAL A 612 -39.16 -28.89 24.88
C VAL A 612 -37.97 -29.65 25.50
N PRO A 613 -37.58 -30.85 25.05
CA PRO A 613 -36.43 -31.57 25.61
C PRO A 613 -35.11 -30.76 25.60
N PRO A 614 -34.22 -30.94 26.60
CA PRO A 614 -32.94 -30.22 26.68
C PRO A 614 -32.10 -30.29 25.40
N GLU A 615 -32.11 -31.42 24.71
CA GLU A 615 -31.36 -31.68 23.47
C GLU A 615 -31.88 -30.80 22.33
N VAL A 616 -33.21 -30.65 22.23
CA VAL A 616 -33.85 -29.81 21.23
C VAL A 616 -33.63 -28.33 21.56
N ARG A 617 -33.66 -27.94 22.84
CA ARG A 617 -33.30 -26.57 23.26
C ARG A 617 -31.84 -26.24 22.93
N GLN A 618 -30.92 -27.19 23.12
CA GLN A 618 -29.52 -27.02 22.76
C GLN A 618 -29.32 -26.93 21.24
N MET A 619 -30.08 -27.71 20.47
CA MET A 619 -30.10 -27.63 19.00
C MET A 619 -30.64 -26.28 18.51
N ILE A 620 -31.72 -25.77 19.11
CA ILE A 620 -32.25 -24.44 18.77
C ILE A 620 -31.23 -23.36 19.13
N ALA A 621 -30.61 -23.46 20.32
CA ALA A 621 -29.57 -22.53 20.73
C ALA A 621 -28.32 -22.60 19.82
N SER A 622 -28.00 -23.74 19.22
CA SER A 622 -26.85 -23.84 18.31
C SER A 622 -27.02 -23.04 17.01
N PHE A 623 -28.26 -22.71 16.61
CA PHE A 623 -28.55 -21.81 15.49
C PHE A 623 -28.48 -20.32 15.83
N ALA A 624 -28.23 -19.96 17.09
CA ALA A 624 -28.10 -18.56 17.50
C ALA A 624 -26.91 -17.89 16.79
N ARG A 625 -27.18 -16.77 16.10
CA ARG A 625 -26.22 -16.08 15.23
C ARG A 625 -25.02 -15.51 16.00
N SER A 626 -25.24 -15.03 17.23
CA SER A 626 -24.20 -14.40 18.05
C SER A 626 -24.16 -14.95 19.48
N ASP A 627 -23.02 -14.79 20.14
CA ASP A 627 -22.86 -15.16 21.56
C ASP A 627 -23.78 -14.32 22.46
N ARG A 628 -24.10 -13.09 22.04
CA ARG A 628 -25.07 -12.22 22.69
C ARG A 628 -26.45 -12.87 22.73
N ASP A 629 -26.86 -13.52 21.64
CA ASP A 629 -28.15 -14.21 21.55
C ASP A 629 -28.22 -15.42 22.48
N ILE A 630 -27.11 -16.16 22.63
CA ILE A 630 -27.01 -17.27 23.61
C ILE A 630 -27.18 -16.74 25.03
N VAL A 631 -26.52 -15.62 25.36
CA VAL A 631 -26.62 -15.00 26.69
C VAL A 631 -28.05 -14.50 26.93
N ASN A 632 -28.66 -13.81 25.96
CA ASN A 632 -30.04 -13.34 26.06
C ASN A 632 -31.02 -14.52 26.24
N MET A 633 -30.81 -15.60 25.50
CA MET A 633 -31.59 -16.84 25.61
C MET A 633 -31.42 -17.51 26.98
N ALA A 634 -30.22 -17.50 27.55
CA ALA A 634 -29.97 -17.98 28.92
C ALA A 634 -30.62 -17.07 29.97
N LEU A 635 -30.63 -15.76 29.77
CA LEU A 635 -31.24 -14.79 30.70
C LEU A 635 -32.77 -14.88 30.72
N ALA A 636 -33.39 -15.36 29.64
CA ALA A 636 -34.84 -15.54 29.56
C ALA A 636 -35.37 -16.57 30.56
N SER A 637 -34.57 -17.58 30.94
CA SER A 637 -34.99 -18.60 31.91
C SER A 637 -33.82 -19.35 32.53
N LYS A 638 -33.91 -19.60 33.85
CA LYS A 638 -33.00 -20.49 34.58
C LYS A 638 -32.97 -21.91 33.99
N THR A 639 -34.11 -22.44 33.58
CA THR A 639 -34.23 -23.77 32.97
C THR A 639 -33.48 -23.84 31.63
N ILE A 640 -33.62 -22.79 30.81
CA ILE A 640 -32.89 -22.68 29.55
C ILE A 640 -31.39 -22.55 29.83
N ALA A 641 -30.99 -21.67 30.75
CA ALA A 641 -29.59 -21.48 31.16
C ALA A 641 -28.92 -22.79 31.62
N TYR A 642 -29.58 -23.59 32.46
CA TYR A 642 -29.07 -24.88 32.90
C TYR A 642 -28.93 -25.90 31.77
N SER A 643 -29.71 -25.78 30.70
CA SER A 643 -29.57 -26.67 29.54
C SER A 643 -28.47 -26.25 28.56
N ILE A 644 -28.19 -24.94 28.40
CA ILE A 644 -27.30 -24.47 27.33
C ILE A 644 -25.90 -24.04 27.80
N LEU A 645 -25.77 -23.56 29.05
CA LEU A 645 -24.49 -23.04 29.58
C LEU A 645 -23.48 -24.07 30.10
N PRO A 646 -23.83 -25.28 30.58
CA PRO A 646 -22.85 -26.24 31.10
C PRO A 646 -21.65 -26.47 30.17
N ALA A 647 -20.47 -26.75 30.73
CA ALA A 647 -19.24 -26.87 29.95
C ALA A 647 -19.29 -28.03 28.92
N ASN A 648 -19.98 -29.11 29.27
CA ASN A 648 -20.22 -30.28 28.40
C ASN A 648 -21.34 -30.08 27.37
N SER A 649 -21.94 -28.89 27.29
CA SER A 649 -22.98 -28.58 26.29
C SER A 649 -22.41 -28.66 24.86
N PRO A 650 -23.08 -29.35 23.91
CA PRO A 650 -22.62 -29.48 22.52
C PRO A 650 -22.60 -28.15 21.76
N ILE A 651 -23.24 -27.11 22.30
CA ILE A 651 -23.22 -25.74 21.77
C ILE A 651 -21.80 -25.20 21.72
N TRP A 652 -20.96 -25.47 22.73
CA TRP A 652 -19.58 -24.97 22.77
C TRP A 652 -18.73 -25.61 21.68
N ARG A 653 -18.90 -26.92 21.44
CA ARG A 653 -18.29 -27.60 20.31
C ARG A 653 -18.73 -27.00 18.97
N THR A 654 -20.05 -26.79 18.80
CA THR A 654 -20.59 -26.21 17.57
C THR A 654 -20.03 -24.82 17.30
N ARG A 655 -19.98 -23.97 18.33
CA ARG A 655 -19.46 -22.59 18.23
C ARG A 655 -17.96 -22.53 18.01
N PHE A 656 -17.20 -23.43 18.65
CA PHE A 656 -15.77 -23.55 18.42
C PHE A 656 -15.49 -23.97 16.98
N LEU A 657 -16.10 -25.07 16.52
CA LEU A 657 -15.90 -25.61 15.17
C LEU A 657 -16.45 -24.69 14.07
N ALA A 658 -17.42 -23.83 14.37
CA ALA A 658 -17.85 -22.78 13.46
C ALA A 658 -16.70 -21.82 13.12
N LYS A 659 -15.79 -21.55 14.06
CA LYS A 659 -14.73 -20.55 13.92
C LYS A 659 -13.33 -21.10 13.73
N TYR A 660 -13.00 -22.24 14.34
CA TYR A 660 -11.64 -22.80 14.41
C TYR A 660 -11.61 -24.28 14.02
N ASP A 661 -10.44 -24.74 13.63
CA ASP A 661 -10.17 -26.16 13.42
C ASP A 661 -10.03 -26.92 14.74
N TYR A 662 -10.12 -28.24 14.65
CA TYR A 662 -9.99 -29.18 15.75
C TYR A 662 -8.64 -29.90 15.71
N PRO A 663 -7.65 -29.51 16.53
CA PRO A 663 -6.48 -30.36 16.63
C PRO A 663 -6.32 -31.00 18.01
N VAL A 664 -6.66 -30.32 19.12
CA VAL A 664 -6.29 -30.83 20.45
C VAL A 664 -7.29 -30.42 21.53
N ILE A 665 -8.47 -31.03 21.56
CA ILE A 665 -9.39 -30.93 22.70
C ILE A 665 -9.74 -32.36 23.10
N GLN A 666 -9.35 -32.78 24.30
CA GLN A 666 -9.44 -34.19 24.70
C GLN A 666 -10.82 -34.53 25.28
N SER A 667 -11.52 -33.54 25.84
CA SER A 667 -12.85 -33.74 26.43
C SER A 667 -13.91 -32.73 25.92
N PRO A 668 -15.20 -33.13 25.82
CA PRO A 668 -16.27 -32.21 25.42
C PRO A 668 -16.40 -30.95 26.30
N GLY A 669 -15.98 -31.01 27.56
CA GLY A 669 -16.01 -29.89 28.51
C GLY A 669 -14.96 -28.82 28.24
N GLU A 670 -13.85 -29.17 27.59
CA GLU A 670 -12.75 -28.25 27.27
C GLU A 670 -13.08 -27.32 26.10
N PHE A 671 -14.04 -27.67 25.23
CA PHE A 671 -14.47 -26.77 24.14
C PHE A 671 -14.91 -25.41 24.63
N ARG A 672 -15.57 -25.35 25.80
CA ARG A 672 -15.96 -24.09 26.40
C ARG A 672 -14.74 -23.25 26.78
N LEU A 673 -13.77 -23.86 27.47
CA LEU A 673 -12.55 -23.18 27.92
C LEU A 673 -11.72 -22.71 26.72
N ALA A 674 -11.49 -23.58 25.75
CA ALA A 674 -10.75 -23.25 24.53
C ALA A 674 -11.44 -22.15 23.71
N TYR A 675 -12.77 -22.19 23.57
CA TYR A 675 -13.54 -21.15 22.89
C TYR A 675 -13.44 -19.80 23.59
N GLN A 676 -13.62 -19.80 24.92
CA GLN A 676 -13.55 -18.57 25.72
C GLN A 676 -12.14 -17.98 25.74
N LEU A 677 -11.12 -18.83 25.91
CA LEU A 677 -9.72 -18.41 25.92
C LEU A 677 -9.32 -17.81 24.57
N ARG A 678 -9.56 -18.50 23.45
CA ARG A 678 -9.26 -17.98 22.10
C ARG A 678 -10.04 -16.71 21.80
N ARG A 679 -11.32 -16.64 22.19
CA ARG A 679 -12.11 -15.42 22.00
C ARG A 679 -11.54 -14.24 22.79
N PHE A 680 -11.14 -14.48 24.04
CA PHE A 680 -10.60 -13.43 24.88
C PHE A 680 -9.25 -12.95 24.37
N VAL A 681 -8.33 -13.90 24.12
CA VAL A 681 -6.96 -13.65 23.66
C VAL A 681 -6.92 -12.99 22.29
N LEU A 682 -7.72 -13.44 21.33
CA LEU A 682 -7.68 -12.96 19.94
C LEU A 682 -8.58 -11.74 19.69
N ASP A 683 -9.26 -11.23 20.72
CA ASP A 683 -9.98 -9.95 20.65
C ASP A 683 -8.95 -8.81 20.68
N ALA A 684 -8.98 -7.93 19.67
CA ALA A 684 -8.02 -6.84 19.52
C ALA A 684 -7.90 -5.97 20.78
N ARG A 685 -8.98 -5.81 21.55
CA ARG A 685 -8.99 -5.01 22.79
C ARG A 685 -8.20 -5.64 23.94
N ASN A 686 -8.00 -6.96 23.90
CA ASN A 686 -7.28 -7.71 24.92
C ASN A 686 -5.92 -8.23 24.43
N PHE A 687 -5.61 -8.06 23.15
CA PHE A 687 -4.38 -8.54 22.55
C PHE A 687 -3.21 -7.66 23.00
N VAL A 688 -2.31 -8.19 23.81
CA VAL A 688 -1.14 -7.45 24.29
C VAL A 688 -0.15 -7.24 23.14
N ILE A 689 0.32 -6.00 23.01
CA ILE A 689 1.41 -5.63 22.10
C ILE A 689 2.71 -6.12 22.75
N PHE A 690 3.57 -6.77 21.97
CA PHE A 690 4.78 -7.48 22.42
C PHE A 690 5.92 -6.51 22.82
N GLN A 691 5.64 -5.57 23.72
CA GLN A 691 6.56 -4.55 24.23
C GLN A 691 7.06 -4.91 25.65
N ASP A 692 6.25 -5.59 26.45
CA ASP A 692 6.63 -6.04 27.79
C ASP A 692 6.78 -7.56 27.83
N VAL A 693 8.01 -7.99 28.05
CA VAL A 693 8.45 -9.40 28.08
C VAL A 693 8.08 -10.11 29.38
N ASP A 694 7.87 -9.35 30.46
CA ASP A 694 7.49 -9.86 31.77
C ASP A 694 5.97 -10.04 31.91
N ASP A 695 5.21 -9.68 30.86
CA ASP A 695 3.76 -9.82 30.86
C ASP A 695 3.36 -11.30 30.76
N LYS A 696 2.81 -11.83 31.86
CA LYS A 696 2.32 -13.22 31.93
C LYS A 696 1.23 -13.55 30.91
N ARG A 697 0.54 -12.54 30.35
CA ARG A 697 -0.45 -12.71 29.28
C ARG A 697 0.21 -13.08 27.95
N LEU A 698 1.46 -12.66 27.74
CA LEU A 698 2.22 -12.91 26.52
C LEU A 698 2.38 -14.40 26.24
N GLN A 699 2.77 -15.17 27.26
CA GLN A 699 2.94 -16.62 27.13
C GLN A 699 1.63 -17.31 26.72
N ILE A 700 0.52 -16.93 27.36
CA ILE A 700 -0.81 -17.46 27.05
C ILE A 700 -1.21 -17.11 25.61
N GLN A 701 -0.90 -15.89 25.15
CA GLN A 701 -1.13 -15.48 23.75
C GLN A 701 -0.30 -16.30 22.77
N LEU A 702 1.00 -16.48 23.04
CA LEU A 702 1.91 -17.27 22.21
C LEU A 702 1.44 -18.73 22.12
N ASP A 703 1.02 -19.33 23.22
CA ASP A 703 0.49 -20.69 23.24
C ASP A 703 -0.79 -20.80 22.38
N VAL A 704 -1.70 -19.83 22.48
CA VAL A 704 -2.92 -19.79 21.65
C VAL A 704 -2.58 -19.64 20.17
N ILE A 705 -1.63 -18.78 19.80
CA ILE A 705 -1.23 -18.58 18.41
C ILE A 705 -0.52 -19.83 17.88
N LYS A 706 0.36 -20.44 18.68
CA LYS A 706 1.00 -21.73 18.37
C LYS A 706 -0.05 -22.80 18.08
N ASP A 707 -1.06 -22.95 18.93
CA ASP A 707 -2.16 -23.90 18.71
C ASP A 707 -2.97 -23.63 17.45
N LEU A 708 -3.12 -22.36 17.04
CA LEU A 708 -3.80 -22.00 15.80
C LEU A 708 -2.97 -22.40 14.57
N VAL A 709 -1.67 -22.13 14.61
CA VAL A 709 -0.70 -22.48 13.57
C VAL A 709 -0.58 -23.99 13.43
N LEU A 710 -0.55 -24.74 14.54
CA LEU A 710 -0.51 -26.21 14.51
C LEU A 710 -1.82 -26.86 14.04
N GLY A 711 -2.92 -26.11 13.95
CA GLY A 711 -4.22 -26.61 13.51
C GLY A 711 -4.42 -26.68 11.99
N LEU A 712 -5.54 -27.26 11.55
CA LEU A 712 -5.86 -27.47 10.13
C LEU A 712 -6.02 -26.13 9.33
N SER A 713 -6.43 -26.23 8.06
CA SER A 713 -6.44 -25.12 7.09
C SER A 713 -7.45 -23.98 7.32
N LYS A 714 -8.48 -24.15 8.17
CA LYS A 714 -9.50 -23.11 8.44
C LYS A 714 -8.94 -21.99 9.33
N ASN A 715 -8.11 -22.33 10.31
CA ASN A 715 -7.40 -21.35 11.14
C ASN A 715 -6.52 -20.45 10.26
N LEU A 716 -5.79 -21.04 9.31
CA LEU A 716 -4.92 -20.31 8.39
C LEU A 716 -5.69 -19.39 7.43
N ARG A 717 -6.79 -19.89 6.83
CA ARG A 717 -7.70 -19.04 6.02
C ARG A 717 -8.29 -17.88 6.81
N ARG A 718 -8.65 -18.12 8.08
CA ARG A 718 -9.15 -17.08 8.98
C ARG A 718 -8.07 -16.08 9.33
N MET A 719 -6.86 -16.55 9.61
CA MET A 719 -5.68 -15.71 9.84
C MET A 719 -5.47 -14.81 8.63
N ALA A 720 -5.45 -15.31 7.41
CA ALA A 720 -5.26 -14.52 6.18
C ALA A 720 -6.34 -13.45 5.87
N SER A 721 -7.40 -13.33 6.67
CA SER A 721 -8.48 -12.35 6.49
C SER A 721 -8.34 -11.17 7.45
N PRO A 722 -8.02 -9.96 6.97
CA PRO A 722 -7.83 -8.77 7.82
C PRO A 722 -9.01 -8.50 8.76
N SER A 723 -10.24 -8.50 8.24
CA SER A 723 -11.46 -8.25 9.02
C SER A 723 -11.77 -9.32 10.07
N ALA A 724 -11.22 -10.53 9.92
CA ALA A 724 -11.50 -11.64 10.82
C ALA A 724 -10.41 -11.84 11.88
N SER A 725 -9.24 -11.23 11.69
CA SER A 725 -8.02 -11.47 12.47
C SER A 725 -7.22 -10.19 12.66
N GLN A 726 -7.83 -9.16 13.26
CA GLN A 726 -7.13 -7.92 13.62
C GLN A 726 -5.92 -8.19 14.53
N TRP A 727 -6.02 -9.19 15.42
CA TRP A 727 -4.92 -9.66 16.25
C TRP A 727 -3.70 -10.10 15.43
N ALA A 728 -3.89 -10.67 14.24
CA ALA A 728 -2.78 -11.14 13.40
C ALA A 728 -2.05 -9.95 12.77
N ILE A 729 -2.78 -8.87 12.45
CA ILE A 729 -2.20 -7.61 12.01
C ILE A 729 -1.35 -7.02 13.14
N THR A 730 -1.90 -6.91 14.35
CA THR A 730 -1.19 -6.40 15.52
C THR A 730 0.05 -7.26 15.84
N PHE A 731 -0.09 -8.58 15.81
CA PHE A 731 1.01 -9.52 16.03
C PHE A 731 2.13 -9.31 15.00
N LEU A 732 1.82 -9.38 13.71
CA LEU A 732 2.81 -9.28 12.63
C LEU A 732 3.43 -7.88 12.50
N SER A 733 2.73 -6.84 12.99
CA SER A 733 3.22 -5.46 13.05
C SER A 733 4.05 -5.18 14.31
N SER A 734 4.11 -6.12 15.26
CA SER A 734 4.85 -5.90 16.51
C SER A 734 6.35 -5.87 16.20
N PRO A 735 7.07 -4.78 16.55
CA PRO A 735 8.50 -4.69 16.34
C PRO A 735 9.21 -5.69 17.25
N PHE A 736 10.18 -6.43 16.70
CA PHE A 736 11.09 -7.31 17.45
C PHE A 736 12.49 -6.69 17.60
N PHE A 737 12.67 -5.48 17.08
CA PHE A 737 13.90 -4.71 17.09
C PHE A 737 13.52 -3.24 17.34
N GLY A 738 14.21 -2.57 18.26
CA GLY A 738 14.03 -1.15 18.53
C GLY A 738 15.33 -0.40 18.25
N PHE A 739 15.27 0.65 17.44
CA PHE A 739 16.38 1.60 17.34
C PHE A 739 16.31 2.55 18.55
N GLY A 740 17.34 2.56 19.39
CA GLY A 740 17.50 3.56 20.46
C GLY A 740 16.63 3.43 21.73
N THR A 741 15.86 2.36 21.93
CA THR A 741 15.15 2.11 23.20
C THR A 741 15.29 0.65 23.67
N ASP A 742 15.72 0.45 24.92
CA ASP A 742 16.06 -0.87 25.50
C ASP A 742 14.85 -1.82 25.75
N LYS A 743 13.64 -1.43 25.36
CA LYS A 743 12.39 -2.09 25.81
C LYS A 743 11.61 -2.82 24.72
N PHE A 744 12.05 -2.88 23.47
CA PHE A 744 11.36 -3.66 22.44
C PHE A 744 12.05 -5.00 22.20
N GLY A 745 11.31 -6.10 22.35
CA GLY A 745 11.71 -7.44 21.92
C GLY A 745 12.95 -8.02 22.62
N GLN A 746 12.83 -8.51 23.86
CA GLN A 746 13.78 -9.56 24.27
C GLN A 746 13.57 -10.80 23.39
N GLN A 747 14.67 -11.50 23.13
CA GLN A 747 14.69 -12.76 22.36
C GLN A 747 13.73 -13.78 22.98
N ASN A 748 12.55 -13.94 22.38
CA ASN A 748 11.60 -14.98 22.73
C ASN A 748 11.47 -15.91 21.53
N ALA A 749 12.13 -17.07 21.60
CA ALA A 749 12.19 -18.03 20.51
C ALA A 749 10.80 -18.47 20.01
N THR A 750 9.78 -18.52 20.88
CA THR A 750 8.41 -18.87 20.46
C THR A 750 7.77 -17.76 19.65
N PHE A 751 7.90 -16.51 20.11
CA PHE A 751 7.44 -15.35 19.36
C PHE A 751 8.12 -15.26 17.99
N GLU A 752 9.45 -15.39 17.97
CA GLU A 752 10.24 -15.27 16.75
C GLU A 752 9.93 -16.39 15.75
N ALA A 753 9.80 -17.63 16.22
CA ALA A 753 9.42 -18.77 15.38
C ALA A 753 8.00 -18.61 14.82
N LEU A 754 7.05 -18.09 15.60
CA LEU A 754 5.68 -17.83 15.13
C LEU A 754 5.64 -16.69 14.11
N GLN A 755 6.35 -15.60 14.36
CA GLN A 755 6.54 -14.49 13.41
C GLN A 755 7.08 -15.01 12.07
N LEU A 756 8.15 -15.81 12.13
CA LEU A 756 8.79 -16.35 10.93
C LEU A 756 7.89 -17.37 10.20
N THR A 757 7.16 -18.21 10.93
CA THR A 757 6.21 -19.18 10.34
C THR A 757 5.10 -18.48 9.54
N LEU A 758 4.63 -17.33 10.03
CA LEU A 758 3.56 -16.56 9.40
C LEU A 758 4.04 -15.64 8.27
N SER A 759 5.35 -15.66 7.91
CA SER A 759 5.92 -14.82 6.85
C SER A 759 5.23 -14.98 5.49
N HIS A 760 4.69 -16.16 5.18
CA HIS A 760 3.93 -16.40 3.95
C HIS A 760 2.67 -15.50 3.82
N LEU A 761 2.13 -14.99 4.94
CA LEU A 761 1.00 -14.06 4.96
C LEU A 761 1.43 -12.62 4.62
N ILE A 762 2.72 -12.30 4.61
CA ILE A 762 3.19 -10.92 4.47
C ILE A 762 4.23 -10.72 3.38
N LEU A 763 4.76 -11.78 2.74
CA LEU A 763 5.73 -11.67 1.65
C LEU A 763 5.12 -11.90 0.25
N SER A 764 3.79 -11.96 0.12
CA SER A 764 3.11 -12.05 -1.17
C SER A 764 2.28 -10.80 -1.44
N PRO A 765 2.44 -10.13 -2.59
CA PRO A 765 1.60 -9.00 -2.98
C PRO A 765 0.10 -9.34 -3.08
N LYS A 766 -0.28 -10.62 -3.25
CA LYS A 766 -1.69 -11.08 -3.21
C LYS A 766 -2.28 -11.07 -1.80
N SER A 767 -1.46 -11.04 -0.76
CA SER A 767 -1.94 -11.16 0.61
C SER A 767 -2.65 -9.89 1.06
N ARG A 768 -3.89 -10.05 1.53
CA ARG A 768 -4.68 -8.96 2.08
C ARG A 768 -4.16 -8.47 3.43
N ILE A 769 -3.54 -9.37 4.21
CA ILE A 769 -2.92 -9.02 5.48
C ILE A 769 -1.64 -8.22 5.26
N ALA A 770 -0.82 -8.58 4.27
CA ALA A 770 0.46 -7.94 4.01
C ALA A 770 0.35 -6.41 3.91
N ARG A 771 -0.72 -5.90 3.27
CA ARG A 771 -1.01 -4.48 3.08
C ARG A 771 -1.56 -3.74 4.30
N LYS A 772 -1.93 -4.47 5.36
CA LYS A 772 -2.46 -3.90 6.62
C LYS A 772 -1.45 -4.02 7.76
N VAL A 773 -0.44 -4.89 7.63
CA VAL A 773 0.66 -5.00 8.59
C VAL A 773 1.59 -3.80 8.42
N LYS A 774 1.89 -3.11 9.52
CA LYS A 774 2.78 -1.95 9.52
C LYS A 774 4.21 -2.39 9.20
N THR A 775 4.88 -1.63 8.34
CA THR A 775 6.30 -1.78 8.02
C THR A 775 6.99 -0.41 8.16
N SER A 776 8.26 -0.40 8.52
CA SER A 776 9.08 0.81 8.67
C SER A 776 10.54 0.44 8.41
N ARG A 777 11.35 1.43 8.00
CA ARG A 777 12.81 1.31 7.91
C ARG A 777 13.45 0.97 9.25
N ASP A 778 12.81 1.34 10.35
CA ASP A 778 13.28 1.12 11.73
C ASP A 778 13.03 -0.32 12.22
N ASN A 779 12.25 -1.11 11.47
CA ASN A 779 11.88 -2.47 11.86
C ASN A 779 12.92 -3.53 11.45
N TYR A 780 14.03 -3.15 10.82
CA TYR A 780 15.15 -4.04 10.54
C TYR A 780 16.50 -3.32 10.51
N ASP A 781 17.57 -4.05 10.84
CA ASP A 781 18.94 -3.59 10.72
C ASP A 781 19.52 -4.10 9.39
N ILE A 782 19.87 -3.17 8.51
CA ILE A 782 20.37 -3.49 7.18
C ILE A 782 21.77 -4.11 7.20
N ALA A 783 22.60 -3.74 8.18
CA ALA A 783 23.92 -4.35 8.33
C ALA A 783 23.78 -5.83 8.67
N ARG A 784 22.78 -6.22 9.47
CA ARG A 784 22.46 -7.63 9.75
C ARG A 784 21.90 -8.37 8.55
N VAL A 785 21.09 -7.73 7.71
CA VAL A 785 20.54 -8.36 6.49
C VAL A 785 21.68 -8.78 5.55
N TYR A 786 22.67 -7.89 5.38
CA TYR A 786 23.81 -8.08 4.47
C TYR A 786 25.08 -8.63 5.11
N SER A 787 25.08 -8.87 6.43
CA SER A 787 26.29 -9.20 7.20
C SER A 787 27.43 -8.17 7.00
N TYR A 788 27.08 -6.88 6.90
CA TYR A 788 28.03 -5.80 6.65
C TYR A 788 29.01 -5.59 7.80
N ASN A 789 30.31 -5.50 7.49
CA ASN A 789 31.40 -5.29 8.44
C ASN A 789 31.37 -6.22 9.67
N CYS A 790 30.86 -7.44 9.47
CA CYS A 790 30.81 -8.50 10.47
C CYS A 790 31.59 -9.71 9.94
N PRO A 791 32.26 -10.49 10.80
CA PRO A 791 32.75 -11.82 10.42
C PRO A 791 31.61 -12.64 9.81
N LEU A 792 31.92 -13.56 8.90
CA LEU A 792 30.92 -14.46 8.32
C LEU A 792 30.23 -15.25 9.44
N THR A 793 29.07 -14.79 9.90
CA THR A 793 28.23 -15.45 10.89
C THR A 793 27.20 -16.33 10.18
N THR A 794 27.13 -17.59 10.59
CA THR A 794 26.15 -18.55 10.08
C THR A 794 24.79 -18.33 10.75
N LEU A 795 23.70 -18.66 10.05
CA LEU A 795 22.35 -18.71 10.64
C LEU A 795 22.19 -19.84 11.66
N TYR A 796 23.19 -20.71 11.78
CA TYR A 796 23.20 -21.87 12.66
C TYR A 796 24.45 -21.82 13.53
N THR A 797 24.26 -21.51 14.81
CA THR A 797 25.35 -21.44 15.79
C THR A 797 25.44 -22.75 16.54
N ARG A 798 26.63 -23.35 16.61
CA ARG A 798 26.89 -24.52 17.45
C ARG A 798 26.89 -24.11 18.92
N LEU A 799 26.07 -24.77 19.74
CA LEU A 799 26.03 -24.55 21.18
C LEU A 799 27.20 -25.27 21.86
N ALA A 800 27.70 -24.71 22.96
CA ALA A 800 28.86 -25.24 23.67
C ALA A 800 28.59 -26.65 24.21
N GLU A 801 29.51 -27.57 23.90
CA GLU A 801 29.43 -29.01 24.16
C GLU A 801 29.10 -29.34 25.62
N HIS A 802 28.10 -30.20 25.86
CA HIS A 802 27.95 -30.90 27.14
C HIS A 802 28.50 -32.35 27.07
N THR A 803 28.57 -32.95 25.87
CA THR A 803 29.22 -34.24 25.58
C THR A 803 29.65 -34.32 24.11
N PRO A 804 30.65 -35.15 23.74
CA PRO A 804 31.15 -35.26 22.36
C PRO A 804 30.15 -35.86 21.34
N GLU A 805 29.02 -36.40 21.79
CA GLU A 805 28.10 -37.19 20.99
C GLU A 805 26.83 -36.43 20.55
N GLU A 806 26.56 -35.24 21.12
CA GLU A 806 25.39 -34.42 20.76
C GLU A 806 25.83 -32.99 20.41
N THR A 807 26.08 -32.73 19.13
CA THR A 807 26.29 -31.35 18.65
C THR A 807 24.94 -30.65 18.53
N GLU A 808 24.60 -29.81 19.52
CA GLU A 808 23.37 -29.02 19.49
C GLU A 808 23.57 -27.71 18.69
N PHE A 809 22.59 -27.35 17.85
CA PHE A 809 22.62 -26.13 17.04
C PHE A 809 21.46 -25.21 17.42
N ALA A 810 21.71 -23.91 17.44
CA ALA A 810 20.67 -22.88 17.55
C ALA A 810 20.45 -22.20 16.19
N LEU A 811 19.18 -22.01 15.82
CA LEU A 811 18.79 -21.23 14.65
C LEU A 811 18.70 -19.75 15.04
N ASP A 812 19.39 -18.88 14.30
CA ASP A 812 19.32 -17.43 14.46
C ASP A 812 18.02 -16.87 13.86
N LEU A 813 16.93 -17.05 14.61
CA LEU A 813 15.61 -16.52 14.27
C LEU A 813 15.61 -14.99 14.20
N ASN A 814 16.46 -14.32 14.97
CA ASN A 814 16.55 -12.87 15.02
C ASN A 814 17.04 -12.31 13.67
N THR A 815 18.15 -12.83 13.14
CA THR A 815 18.65 -12.45 11.81
C THR A 815 17.63 -12.76 10.71
N LEU A 816 16.97 -13.92 10.76
CA LEU A 816 15.94 -14.29 9.79
C LEU A 816 14.74 -13.33 9.78
N LEU A 817 14.37 -12.80 10.94
CA LEU A 817 13.30 -11.81 11.04
C LEU A 817 13.71 -10.45 10.45
N HIS A 818 14.97 -10.02 10.61
CA HIS A 818 15.49 -8.85 9.92
C HIS A 818 15.41 -9.00 8.40
N VAL A 819 15.84 -10.15 7.87
CA VAL A 819 15.72 -10.50 6.44
C VAL A 819 14.25 -10.49 6.00
N ARG A 820 13.34 -11.07 6.78
CA ARG A 820 11.91 -11.04 6.49
C ARG A 820 11.36 -9.62 6.42
N ASN A 821 11.70 -8.76 7.38
CA ASN A 821 11.15 -7.40 7.46
C ASN A 821 11.67 -6.52 6.33
N PHE A 822 12.95 -6.67 5.99
CA PHE A 822 13.52 -6.08 4.78
C PHE A 822 12.68 -6.44 3.57
N TRP A 823 12.44 -7.74 3.31
CA TRP A 823 11.64 -8.15 2.15
C TRP A 823 10.17 -7.77 2.24
N HIS A 824 9.56 -7.73 3.42
CA HIS A 824 8.18 -7.26 3.57
C HIS A 824 8.04 -5.81 3.11
N ARG A 825 8.96 -4.92 3.50
CA ARG A 825 9.00 -3.55 2.99
C ARG A 825 9.14 -3.53 1.46
N HIS A 826 10.19 -4.14 0.92
CA HIS A 826 10.53 -4.01 -0.51
C HIS A 826 9.61 -4.78 -1.48
N LEU A 827 8.84 -5.76 -1.01
CA LEU A 827 7.91 -6.52 -1.86
C LEU A 827 6.45 -6.03 -1.76
N ILE A 828 6.07 -5.36 -0.66
CA ILE A 828 4.66 -5.06 -0.36
C ILE A 828 4.38 -3.56 -0.19
N ASP A 829 5.31 -2.78 0.36
CA ASP A 829 5.03 -1.41 0.75
C ASP A 829 4.90 -0.50 -0.48
N ALA A 830 3.65 -0.22 -0.82
CA ALA A 830 3.24 0.78 -1.81
C ALA A 830 2.59 2.01 -1.14
N ASN A 831 2.65 2.11 0.20
CA ASN A 831 2.00 3.18 0.96
C ASN A 831 3.01 4.26 1.40
N GLN A 832 4.30 3.95 1.41
CA GLN A 832 5.38 4.96 1.45
C GLN A 832 5.96 5.28 0.07
N VAL A 833 5.53 4.54 -0.96
CA VAL A 833 5.92 4.76 -2.35
C VAL A 833 4.75 5.41 -3.04
N ASN A 834 4.92 6.68 -3.42
CA ASN A 834 3.95 7.41 -4.20
C ASN A 834 3.61 6.58 -5.46
N THR A 835 2.38 6.05 -5.57
CA THR A 835 1.98 5.18 -6.69
C THR A 835 1.95 5.89 -8.04
N ASP A 836 2.27 7.17 -8.04
CA ASP A 836 2.35 8.09 -9.19
C ASP A 836 3.74 8.07 -9.84
N LYS A 837 4.75 7.42 -9.20
CA LYS A 837 6.07 7.08 -9.76
C LYS A 837 6.21 5.58 -10.05
N LEU A 838 5.54 5.08 -11.09
CA LEU A 838 5.91 3.78 -11.67
C LEU A 838 6.82 3.92 -12.90
N ASP A 839 7.29 5.14 -13.19
CA ASP A 839 8.13 5.47 -14.36
C ASP A 839 9.54 6.00 -13.99
N THR A 840 9.89 6.08 -12.70
CA THR A 840 11.29 6.15 -12.24
C THR A 840 11.60 4.85 -11.50
N GLY A 841 12.77 4.26 -11.74
CA GLY A 841 13.17 2.90 -11.33
C GLY A 841 13.21 2.58 -9.82
N GLU A 842 12.52 3.34 -8.97
CA GLU A 842 12.59 3.31 -7.50
C GLU A 842 11.96 2.05 -6.85
N ASN A 843 11.49 1.04 -7.61
CA ASN A 843 10.90 -0.17 -7.00
C ASN A 843 11.01 -1.47 -7.81
N SER A 844 12.18 -1.74 -8.38
CA SER A 844 12.48 -2.97 -9.14
C SER A 844 11.99 -4.26 -8.47
N TYR A 845 12.10 -4.39 -7.14
CA TYR A 845 11.67 -5.58 -6.41
C TYR A 845 10.16 -5.77 -6.36
N MET A 846 9.40 -4.71 -6.06
CA MET A 846 7.94 -4.77 -6.02
C MET A 846 7.38 -5.03 -7.43
N ILE A 847 7.92 -4.35 -8.45
CA ILE A 847 7.49 -4.54 -9.84
C ILE A 847 7.75 -5.98 -10.26
N MET A 848 8.98 -6.47 -10.08
CA MET A 848 9.34 -7.86 -10.35
C MET A 848 8.42 -8.85 -9.61
N ALA A 849 8.11 -8.61 -8.33
CA ALA A 849 7.22 -9.46 -7.55
C ALA A 849 5.78 -9.44 -8.07
N LYS A 850 5.26 -8.29 -8.49
CA LYS A 850 3.94 -8.14 -9.12
C LYS A 850 3.90 -8.85 -10.47
N THR A 851 4.91 -8.67 -11.32
CA THR A 851 4.99 -9.34 -12.63
C THR A 851 5.03 -10.85 -12.47
N LEU A 852 5.90 -11.38 -11.60
CA LEU A 852 5.91 -12.82 -11.30
C LEU A 852 4.55 -13.30 -10.79
N MET A 853 3.89 -12.52 -9.93
CA MET A 853 2.56 -12.82 -9.41
C MET A 853 1.49 -12.88 -10.52
N GLU A 854 1.52 -11.98 -11.50
CA GLU A 854 0.61 -11.94 -12.66
C GLU A 854 0.85 -13.13 -13.60
N LEU A 855 2.10 -13.55 -13.73
CA LEU A 855 2.51 -14.75 -14.44
C LEU A 855 2.19 -16.06 -13.69
N GLY A 856 1.70 -15.97 -12.44
CA GLY A 856 1.31 -17.12 -11.63
C GLY A 856 2.42 -17.68 -10.73
N HIS A 857 3.57 -17.02 -10.68
CA HIS A 857 4.72 -17.36 -9.83
C HIS A 857 4.65 -16.56 -8.52
N THR A 858 3.91 -17.07 -7.53
CA THR A 858 3.75 -16.46 -6.20
C THR A 858 3.95 -17.51 -5.11
N PRO A 859 4.38 -17.12 -3.89
CA PRO A 859 4.31 -18.02 -2.74
C PRO A 859 2.93 -18.68 -2.65
N LEU A 860 2.91 -20.01 -2.62
CA LEU A 860 1.66 -20.76 -2.57
C LEU A 860 1.06 -20.68 -1.16
N ALA A 861 -0.27 -20.79 -1.08
CA ALA A 861 -0.92 -20.94 0.21
C ALA A 861 -0.47 -22.24 0.88
N TRP A 862 -0.31 -22.19 2.18
CA TRP A 862 -0.06 -23.37 2.98
C TRP A 862 -1.38 -24.14 3.20
N THR A 863 -1.42 -25.39 2.77
CA THR A 863 -2.66 -26.16 2.61
C THR A 863 -2.77 -27.42 3.48
N ALA A 864 -1.69 -27.80 4.16
CA ALA A 864 -1.58 -29.04 4.96
C ALA A 864 -1.30 -28.74 6.45
N SER A 865 -1.31 -29.74 7.34
CA SER A 865 -0.93 -29.54 8.75
C SER A 865 0.60 -29.57 8.91
N LEU A 866 1.17 -28.82 9.87
CA LEU A 866 2.59 -28.95 10.25
C LEU A 866 2.92 -30.28 10.94
N GLN A 867 1.88 -30.96 11.45
CA GLN A 867 2.02 -32.25 12.11
C GLN A 867 2.05 -33.42 11.13
N ASP A 868 1.80 -33.19 9.84
CA ASP A 868 1.93 -34.21 8.82
C ASP A 868 3.41 -34.33 8.38
N PRO A 869 4.10 -35.44 8.70
CA PRO A 869 5.52 -35.61 8.37
C PRO A 869 5.79 -35.75 6.86
N LEU A 870 4.78 -36.11 6.05
CA LEU A 870 4.92 -36.35 4.60
C LEU A 870 4.10 -35.38 3.74
N GLY A 871 2.99 -34.86 4.25
CA GLY A 871 1.93 -34.21 3.47
C GLY A 871 2.25 -32.85 2.86
N ASN A 872 3.49 -32.38 2.96
CA ASN A 872 3.87 -31.06 2.48
C ASN A 872 5.34 -30.98 2.04
N LEU A 873 5.87 -32.00 1.36
CA LEU A 873 7.26 -32.02 0.86
C LEU A 873 7.39 -32.30 -0.65
N GLU A 874 6.29 -32.66 -1.32
CA GLU A 874 6.27 -32.89 -2.78
C GLU A 874 6.79 -31.71 -3.60
N TRP A 875 6.58 -30.49 -3.11
CA TRP A 875 7.07 -29.26 -3.75
C TRP A 875 8.59 -29.06 -3.61
N ILE A 876 9.26 -29.74 -2.68
CA ILE A 876 10.74 -29.81 -2.64
C ILE A 876 11.22 -30.79 -3.72
N ARG A 877 10.55 -31.94 -3.87
CA ARG A 877 10.98 -33.04 -4.75
C ARG A 877 11.15 -32.65 -6.22
N ASN A 878 10.21 -31.87 -6.75
CA ASN A 878 10.20 -31.43 -8.15
C ASN A 878 10.20 -29.89 -8.25
N GLY A 879 10.85 -29.24 -7.30
CA GLY A 879 10.70 -27.81 -7.04
C GLY A 879 11.19 -26.92 -8.17
N LEU A 880 10.28 -26.09 -8.71
CA LEU A 880 10.62 -24.89 -9.45
C LEU A 880 10.41 -23.69 -8.54
N TRP A 881 11.49 -23.11 -8.02
CA TRP A 881 11.41 -22.02 -7.06
C TRP A 881 11.80 -20.71 -7.73
N HIS A 882 11.08 -19.65 -7.40
CA HIS A 882 11.38 -18.29 -7.87
C HIS A 882 11.76 -17.49 -6.63
N GLY A 883 12.86 -16.75 -6.73
CA GLY A 883 13.39 -16.00 -5.62
C GLY A 883 13.86 -14.62 -6.06
N HIS A 884 13.78 -13.71 -5.10
CA HIS A 884 14.48 -12.44 -5.16
C HIS A 884 15.82 -12.61 -4.45
N TYR A 885 16.85 -11.95 -4.97
CA TYR A 885 18.15 -11.88 -4.34
C TYR A 885 18.58 -10.42 -4.29
N THR A 886 19.47 -10.13 -3.36
CA THR A 886 20.19 -8.87 -3.31
C THR A 886 21.69 -9.16 -3.38
N GLY A 887 22.44 -8.41 -4.18
CA GLY A 887 23.91 -8.34 -4.15
C GLY A 887 24.42 -6.98 -3.71
N LEU A 888 25.62 -6.96 -3.11
CA LEU A 888 26.40 -5.75 -2.87
C LEU A 888 27.62 -5.82 -3.78
N HIS A 889 27.72 -4.91 -4.75
CA HIS A 889 28.96 -4.68 -5.49
C HIS A 889 28.93 -3.33 -6.23
N PRO A 890 29.93 -2.45 -6.06
CA PRO A 890 31.01 -2.55 -5.06
C PRO A 890 30.48 -2.47 -3.62
N TRP A 891 31.25 -2.98 -2.65
CA TRP A 891 30.85 -2.89 -1.25
C TRP A 891 30.82 -1.41 -0.79
N PRO A 892 29.77 -0.98 -0.07
CA PRO A 892 29.70 0.37 0.47
C PRO A 892 30.82 0.65 1.48
N ARG A 893 31.30 1.89 1.54
CA ARG A 893 32.45 2.27 2.38
C ARG A 893 32.10 2.34 3.86
N ASP A 894 30.86 2.71 4.16
CA ASP A 894 30.34 2.71 5.52
C ASP A 894 28.86 2.28 5.57
N THR A 895 28.32 2.18 6.79
CA THR A 895 26.93 1.81 7.03
C THR A 895 25.94 2.84 6.50
N SER A 896 26.31 4.11 6.35
CA SER A 896 25.44 5.15 5.79
C SER A 896 25.28 4.93 4.29
N ASP A 897 26.40 4.74 3.57
CA ASP A 897 26.40 4.40 2.14
C ASP A 897 25.56 3.12 1.88
N LEU A 898 25.68 2.11 2.75
CA LEU A 898 24.84 0.90 2.68
C LEU A 898 23.37 1.20 2.94
N GLN A 899 23.05 2.08 3.89
CA GLN A 899 21.69 2.45 4.19
C GLN A 899 21.06 3.20 3.03
N GLU A 900 21.75 4.16 2.41
CA GLU A 900 21.29 4.96 1.28
C GLU A 900 21.00 4.07 0.06
N GLN A 901 22.00 3.37 -0.47
CA GLN A 901 21.90 2.52 -1.68
C GLN A 901 20.80 1.44 -1.62
N GLN A 902 20.48 0.98 -0.41
CA GLN A 902 19.55 -0.13 -0.19
C GLN A 902 18.19 0.32 0.36
N THR A 903 18.04 1.58 0.77
CA THR A 903 16.74 2.13 1.20
C THR A 903 15.91 2.58 0.01
N GLU A 904 16.57 3.03 -1.05
CA GLU A 904 15.96 3.68 -2.20
C GLU A 904 15.80 2.74 -3.42
N ALA A 905 16.46 1.57 -3.41
CA ALA A 905 16.47 0.64 -4.54
C ALA A 905 16.87 1.28 -5.90
N GLU A 906 17.45 2.49 -5.86
CA GLU A 906 17.68 3.39 -7.00
C GLU A 906 18.68 2.85 -8.04
N ASP A 907 19.60 1.97 -7.64
CA ASP A 907 20.62 1.40 -8.53
C ASP A 907 20.27 0.01 -9.12
N TRP A 908 19.04 -0.46 -8.93
CA TRP A 908 18.64 -1.83 -9.28
C TRP A 908 17.85 -1.92 -10.59
N GLU A 909 18.14 -1.07 -11.56
CA GLU A 909 17.46 -0.99 -12.87
C GLU A 909 17.51 -2.31 -13.69
N HIS A 910 18.40 -3.25 -13.33
CA HIS A 910 18.71 -4.47 -14.10
C HIS A 910 18.55 -5.79 -13.32
N VAL A 911 17.71 -5.85 -12.28
CA VAL A 911 17.51 -7.08 -11.48
C VAL A 911 16.52 -8.04 -12.15
N ALA A 912 17.01 -9.21 -12.53
CA ALA A 912 16.18 -10.31 -13.00
C ALA A 912 15.86 -11.28 -11.86
N PRO A 913 14.65 -11.85 -11.77
CA PRO A 913 14.36 -12.86 -10.76
C PRO A 913 15.18 -14.13 -11.02
N LEU A 914 15.61 -14.78 -9.94
CA LEU A 914 16.33 -16.05 -10.03
C LEU A 914 15.35 -17.22 -9.97
N ARG A 915 15.46 -18.15 -10.92
CA ARG A 915 14.65 -19.38 -10.95
C ARG A 915 15.52 -20.58 -10.63
N LEU A 916 15.28 -21.20 -9.48
CA LEU A 916 15.93 -22.45 -9.08
C LEU A 916 15.11 -23.62 -9.64
N ASP A 917 15.64 -24.31 -10.64
CA ASP A 917 15.04 -25.52 -11.22
C ASP A 917 15.89 -26.73 -10.84
N PHE A 918 15.39 -27.54 -9.91
CA PHE A 918 16.13 -28.66 -9.37
C PHE A 918 15.24 -29.89 -9.13
N ALA A 919 15.90 -31.05 -9.13
CA ALA A 919 15.34 -32.29 -8.62
C ALA A 919 15.88 -32.52 -7.22
N ALA A 920 15.04 -33.03 -6.33
CA ALA A 920 15.47 -33.49 -5.02
C ALA A 920 15.47 -35.02 -4.95
N SER A 921 16.57 -35.58 -4.44
CA SER A 921 16.72 -37.00 -4.15
C SER A 921 16.90 -37.19 -2.65
N THR A 922 16.41 -38.28 -2.10
CA THR A 922 16.77 -38.69 -0.72
C THR A 922 18.09 -39.47 -0.70
N ASP A 923 18.62 -39.83 -1.86
CA ASP A 923 19.87 -40.55 -2.04
C ASP A 923 20.91 -39.65 -2.73
N ASN A 924 22.11 -39.56 -2.15
CA ASN A 924 23.23 -38.79 -2.67
C ASN A 924 24.09 -39.54 -3.72
N SER A 925 23.78 -40.80 -4.03
CA SER A 925 24.51 -41.63 -5.01
C SER A 925 24.63 -41.00 -6.41
N SER A 926 23.70 -40.10 -6.76
CA SER A 926 23.69 -39.33 -8.01
C SER A 926 24.68 -38.16 -8.06
N SER A 927 25.60 -38.07 -7.08
CA SER A 927 26.50 -36.92 -6.87
C SER A 927 25.75 -35.58 -6.78
N ALA A 928 24.58 -35.61 -6.12
CA ALA A 928 23.75 -34.43 -5.92
C ALA A 928 24.40 -33.42 -4.96
N TRP A 929 25.28 -33.87 -4.07
CA TRP A 929 26.17 -33.04 -3.27
C TRP A 929 27.65 -33.44 -3.45
N PRO A 930 28.45 -32.64 -4.18
CA PRO A 930 29.87 -32.88 -4.38
C PRO A 930 30.71 -32.69 -3.11
N TRP A 931 31.72 -33.54 -2.91
CA TRP A 931 32.65 -33.45 -1.78
C TRP A 931 33.52 -32.20 -1.80
N ILE A 932 33.81 -31.62 -2.98
CA ILE A 932 34.61 -30.39 -3.09
C ILE A 932 34.00 -29.20 -2.32
N PHE A 933 32.70 -29.25 -2.03
CA PHE A 933 31.99 -28.21 -1.29
C PHE A 933 31.94 -28.45 0.22
N SER A 934 32.37 -29.63 0.70
CA SER A 934 32.39 -29.93 2.14
C SER A 934 33.44 -29.13 2.91
N SER A 935 34.45 -28.61 2.21
CA SER A 935 35.55 -27.81 2.80
C SER A 935 35.23 -26.32 2.95
N ILE A 936 34.07 -25.86 2.49
CA ILE A 936 33.71 -24.45 2.62
C ILE A 936 33.39 -24.18 4.12
N PRO A 937 34.08 -23.25 4.81
CA PRO A 937 34.05 -23.14 6.28
C PRO A 937 32.67 -23.01 6.93
N ALA A 938 31.73 -22.33 6.26
CA ALA A 938 30.34 -22.23 6.73
C ALA A 938 29.58 -23.57 6.75
N PHE A 939 30.12 -24.60 6.10
CA PHE A 939 29.47 -25.88 5.83
C PHE A 939 30.19 -27.07 6.48
N GLU A 940 31.44 -26.89 6.93
CA GLU A 940 32.30 -27.92 7.54
C GLU A 940 31.69 -28.54 8.81
N SER A 941 30.80 -27.82 9.50
CA SER A 941 30.18 -28.27 10.76
C SER A 941 28.72 -28.70 10.64
N THR A 942 28.14 -28.74 9.43
CA THR A 942 26.67 -28.71 9.30
C THR A 942 26.04 -29.63 8.27
N THR A 943 26.85 -30.25 7.41
CA THR A 943 26.43 -31.45 6.69
C THR A 943 26.15 -32.58 7.69
N PRO A 944 24.98 -33.25 7.63
CA PRO A 944 24.79 -34.48 8.40
C PRO A 944 25.94 -35.42 8.07
N MET A 945 26.73 -35.81 9.08
CA MET A 945 27.63 -36.94 8.91
C MET A 945 26.75 -38.11 8.46
N SER A 946 27.20 -38.85 7.45
CA SER A 946 26.50 -40.02 6.94
C SER A 946 26.34 -41.06 8.05
N SER A 947 25.30 -40.92 8.86
CA SER A 947 24.79 -41.99 9.72
C SER A 947 23.69 -42.67 8.93
N ASP A 948 23.97 -43.95 8.65
CA ASP A 948 23.16 -44.96 7.97
C ASP A 948 21.69 -44.64 7.68
N ASP A 949 21.30 -44.96 6.45
CA ASP A 949 19.95 -45.05 5.86
C ASP A 949 18.94 -45.95 6.65
N SER A 950 19.18 -46.26 7.93
CA SER A 950 18.42 -47.29 8.65
C SER A 950 17.28 -46.79 9.54
N ASP A 951 17.12 -45.50 9.83
CA ASP A 951 16.09 -45.02 10.78
C ASP A 951 14.81 -44.46 10.12
N THR A 952 14.43 -45.03 8.97
CA THR A 952 13.14 -44.72 8.32
C THR A 952 11.91 -45.33 9.02
N GLU A 953 12.08 -46.06 10.12
CA GLU A 953 10.97 -46.69 10.86
C GLU A 953 10.27 -45.78 11.89
N ASN A 954 10.81 -44.60 12.24
CA ASN A 954 10.25 -43.74 13.32
C ASN A 954 9.45 -42.51 12.88
N GLY A 955 9.08 -42.39 11.59
CA GLY A 955 8.27 -41.26 11.11
C GLY A 955 9.03 -39.92 11.09
N GLU A 956 10.35 -39.96 11.06
CA GLU A 956 11.21 -38.80 10.88
C GLU A 956 11.18 -38.31 9.43
N ARG A 957 11.40 -37.01 9.28
CA ARG A 957 11.28 -36.32 8.00
C ARG A 957 12.56 -36.52 7.15
N PRO A 958 12.44 -36.71 5.83
CA PRO A 958 13.60 -37.03 5.00
C PRO A 958 14.52 -35.84 4.73
N THR A 959 15.82 -36.11 4.59
CA THR A 959 16.81 -35.19 4.00
C THR A 959 16.74 -35.24 2.47
N PHE A 960 16.91 -34.10 1.83
CA PHE A 960 16.85 -33.92 0.38
C PHE A 960 18.16 -33.36 -0.17
N TYR A 961 18.75 -34.07 -1.12
CA TYR A 961 19.88 -33.61 -1.93
C TYR A 961 19.35 -32.99 -3.22
N LEU A 962 19.73 -31.75 -3.48
CA LEU A 962 19.21 -30.93 -4.56
C LEU A 962 20.23 -30.82 -5.68
N ARG A 963 19.82 -31.13 -6.91
CA ARG A 963 20.66 -30.98 -8.10
C ARG A 963 19.88 -30.29 -9.20
N GLY A 964 20.43 -29.20 -9.75
CA GLY A 964 19.72 -28.43 -10.75
C GLY A 964 20.52 -27.31 -11.40
N ILE A 965 19.77 -26.35 -11.92
CA ILE A 965 20.24 -25.12 -12.56
C ILE A 965 19.51 -23.91 -11.95
N ALA A 966 20.12 -22.74 -12.08
CA ALA A 966 19.57 -21.48 -11.60
C ALA A 966 19.68 -20.36 -12.67
N PRO A 967 18.86 -20.41 -13.73
CA PRO A 967 18.78 -19.35 -14.72
C PRO A 967 18.10 -18.09 -14.17
N PHE A 968 18.53 -16.93 -14.65
CA PHE A 968 17.77 -15.69 -14.46
C PHE A 968 16.59 -15.65 -15.42
N VAL A 969 15.51 -15.05 -14.96
CA VAL A 969 14.25 -14.97 -15.67
C VAL A 969 14.18 -13.64 -16.43
N ASP A 970 14.01 -13.73 -17.75
CA ASP A 970 13.64 -12.57 -18.57
C ASP A 970 12.12 -12.35 -18.46
N LEU A 971 11.73 -11.30 -17.71
CA LEU A 971 10.33 -10.95 -17.50
C LEU A 971 9.66 -10.48 -18.80
N ALA A 972 10.36 -9.73 -19.65
CA ALA A 972 9.82 -9.20 -20.90
C ALA A 972 9.56 -10.30 -21.93
N GLU A 973 10.45 -11.30 -22.03
CA GLU A 973 10.22 -12.49 -22.86
C GLU A 973 9.03 -13.32 -22.34
N LEU A 974 8.90 -13.50 -21.01
CA LEU A 974 7.77 -14.24 -20.43
C LEU A 974 6.42 -13.56 -20.72
N GLU A 975 6.33 -12.25 -20.57
CA GLU A 975 5.14 -11.46 -20.90
C GLU A 975 4.78 -11.59 -22.38
N ARG A 976 5.76 -11.46 -23.29
CA ARG A 976 5.55 -11.68 -24.73
C ARG A 976 5.06 -13.10 -25.04
N ARG A 977 5.63 -14.13 -24.40
CA ARG A 977 5.18 -15.52 -24.56
C ARG A 977 3.73 -15.69 -24.09
N GLN A 978 3.37 -15.12 -22.94
CA GLN A 978 2.00 -15.20 -22.42
C GLN A 978 0.99 -14.48 -23.31
N GLN A 979 1.33 -13.30 -23.82
CA GLN A 979 0.51 -12.53 -24.75
C GLN A 979 0.30 -13.31 -26.07
N SER A 980 1.38 -13.88 -26.63
CA SER A 980 1.31 -14.72 -27.84
C SER A 980 0.46 -16.00 -27.66
N GLN A 981 0.31 -16.50 -26.43
CA GLN A 981 -0.56 -17.63 -26.11
C GLN A 981 -2.03 -17.21 -25.94
N LYS A 982 -2.30 -15.99 -25.43
CA LYS A 982 -3.65 -15.41 -25.34
C LYS A 982 -4.23 -15.04 -26.71
N ASP A 983 -3.38 -14.60 -27.64
CA ASP A 983 -3.80 -14.18 -28.99
C ASP A 983 -4.02 -15.36 -29.97
N LYS A 984 -3.85 -16.61 -29.51
CA LYS A 984 -4.28 -17.78 -30.29
C LYS A 984 -5.79 -17.98 -30.16
N PRO A 985 -6.55 -18.03 -31.28
CA PRO A 985 -7.99 -18.22 -31.22
C PRO A 985 -8.31 -19.57 -30.57
N ALA A 986 -9.21 -19.55 -29.59
CA ALA A 986 -9.68 -20.71 -28.86
C ALA A 986 -10.29 -21.73 -29.82
N SER A 987 -9.52 -22.76 -30.17
CA SER A 987 -10.03 -23.96 -30.83
C SER A 987 -10.19 -25.08 -29.80
N THR A 988 -11.46 -25.35 -29.52
CA THR A 988 -12.10 -26.60 -29.10
C THR A 988 -11.23 -27.64 -28.36
N LEU A 989 -11.52 -27.76 -27.06
CA LEU A 989 -11.33 -28.97 -26.26
C LEU A 989 -11.81 -30.23 -27.02
N GLN A 990 -10.90 -31.11 -27.40
CA GLN A 990 -11.16 -32.56 -27.48
C GLN A 990 -9.92 -33.35 -27.10
N ALA A 991 -10.11 -34.21 -26.11
CA ALA A 991 -9.17 -35.25 -25.72
C ALA A 991 -9.05 -36.31 -26.82
N SER A 992 -7.84 -36.72 -27.19
CA SER A 992 -7.39 -38.14 -27.21
C SER A 992 -6.13 -38.36 -28.07
N HIS A 993 -5.26 -39.20 -27.52
CA HIS A 993 -4.38 -40.20 -28.12
C HIS A 993 -3.57 -39.95 -29.43
N ARG A 994 -2.24 -40.10 -29.27
CA ARG A 994 -1.23 -40.69 -30.17
C ARG A 994 -1.73 -41.21 -31.54
N LYS A 995 -1.11 -40.72 -32.64
CA LYS A 995 -0.27 -41.54 -33.57
C LYS A 995 0.34 -40.71 -34.72
N SER A 996 1.65 -40.90 -34.89
CA SER A 996 2.50 -40.99 -36.09
C SER A 996 2.02 -40.59 -37.51
N HIS A 997 2.97 -39.95 -38.21
CA HIS A 997 3.38 -40.08 -39.64
C HIS A 997 2.84 -39.09 -40.71
N SER A 998 3.80 -38.25 -41.15
CA SER A 998 4.28 -37.98 -42.53
C SER A 998 3.45 -37.25 -43.60
N THR A 999 4.21 -36.48 -44.40
CA THR A 999 4.07 -36.01 -45.80
C THR A 999 3.40 -34.66 -46.13
N SER A 1000 4.27 -33.64 -46.25
CA SER A 1000 4.62 -32.86 -47.48
C SER A 1000 3.62 -31.91 -48.18
N THR A 1001 4.10 -30.67 -48.37
CA THR A 1001 4.14 -29.79 -49.59
C THR A 1001 3.57 -28.35 -49.52
N SER A 1002 4.45 -27.44 -49.96
CA SER A 1002 4.30 -26.18 -50.73
C SER A 1002 3.79 -24.86 -50.09
N SER A 1003 4.78 -23.99 -49.80
CA SER A 1003 5.00 -22.61 -50.31
C SER A 1003 3.86 -21.58 -50.39
N SER A 1004 4.06 -20.42 -49.74
CA SER A 1004 4.30 -19.13 -50.43
C SER A 1004 4.66 -18.00 -49.44
N SER A 1005 5.52 -17.12 -49.92
CA SER A 1005 6.25 -16.00 -49.30
C SER A 1005 5.44 -14.75 -48.98
N SER A 1006 5.75 -14.10 -47.85
CA SER A 1006 5.79 -12.63 -47.74
C SER A 1006 6.64 -12.21 -46.54
N SER A 1007 7.78 -11.57 -46.80
CA SER A 1007 8.72 -11.05 -45.79
C SER A 1007 8.17 -9.80 -45.07
N PRO A 1008 8.39 -9.63 -43.76
CA PRO A 1008 8.32 -8.32 -43.08
C PRO A 1008 9.68 -7.58 -43.14
N PRO A 1009 9.69 -6.25 -42.93
CA PRO A 1009 10.83 -5.36 -43.20
C PRO A 1009 11.98 -5.54 -42.19
N PRO A 1010 13.19 -5.02 -42.48
CA PRO A 1010 14.35 -5.19 -41.62
C PRO A 1010 14.17 -4.38 -40.32
N PRO A 1011 14.58 -4.93 -39.15
CA PRO A 1011 14.66 -4.14 -37.93
C PRO A 1011 15.77 -3.10 -38.04
N SER A 1012 15.42 -1.87 -37.71
CA SER A 1012 16.32 -0.74 -37.57
C SER A 1012 17.43 -1.04 -36.55
N SER A 1013 18.63 -0.62 -36.93
CA SER A 1013 19.87 -0.70 -36.18
C SER A 1013 19.84 0.12 -34.90
N ASP A 1014 19.92 -0.55 -33.76
CA ASP A 1014 20.60 -0.07 -32.54
C ASP A 1014 21.13 -1.32 -31.80
N PHE A 1015 22.38 -1.68 -32.11
CA PHE A 1015 23.13 -2.76 -31.48
C PHE A 1015 24.52 -2.21 -31.15
N SER A 1016 24.77 -1.85 -29.89
CA SER A 1016 26.13 -1.75 -29.35
C SER A 1016 26.19 -1.78 -27.81
N SER A 1017 26.27 -2.99 -27.24
CA SER A 1017 27.08 -3.42 -26.07
C SER A 1017 26.58 -4.83 -25.65
N SER A 1018 27.22 -5.92 -26.07
CA SER A 1018 28.38 -6.64 -25.49
C SER A 1018 27.93 -8.05 -25.04
N GLY A 1019 28.81 -9.06 -25.03
CA GLY A 1019 28.48 -10.50 -25.00
C GLY A 1019 27.75 -11.09 -23.78
N ASN A 1020 27.22 -10.29 -22.86
CA ASN A 1020 26.73 -10.72 -21.54
C ASN A 1020 25.32 -11.35 -21.51
N SER A 1021 24.48 -11.11 -22.52
CA SER A 1021 23.09 -11.61 -22.53
C SER A 1021 22.97 -13.14 -22.51
N LEU A 1022 23.95 -13.86 -23.08
CA LEU A 1022 23.88 -15.33 -23.19
C LEU A 1022 23.92 -16.02 -21.81
N PHE A 1023 24.82 -15.60 -20.93
CA PHE A 1023 25.00 -16.23 -19.61
C PHE A 1023 23.89 -15.85 -18.62
N LEU A 1024 23.26 -14.71 -18.85
CA LEU A 1024 22.16 -14.26 -18.01
C LEU A 1024 20.91 -15.14 -18.23
N HIS A 1025 20.57 -15.46 -19.49
CA HIS A 1025 19.26 -16.06 -19.79
C HIS A 1025 19.29 -17.48 -20.38
N HIS A 1026 20.40 -17.96 -20.95
CA HIS A 1026 20.42 -19.28 -21.57
C HIS A 1026 20.60 -20.40 -20.52
N PRO A 1027 19.70 -21.41 -20.43
CA PRO A 1027 19.76 -22.45 -19.39
C PRO A 1027 21.09 -23.20 -19.31
N PHE A 1028 21.72 -23.53 -20.44
CA PHE A 1028 23.01 -24.24 -20.44
C PHE A 1028 24.17 -23.40 -19.87
N ALA A 1029 24.11 -22.08 -20.03
CA ALA A 1029 25.11 -21.14 -19.54
C ALA A 1029 24.80 -20.63 -18.11
N SER A 1030 23.63 -20.98 -17.56
CA SER A 1030 23.20 -20.56 -16.22
C SER A 1030 23.99 -21.23 -15.09
N LEU A 1031 23.85 -20.66 -13.88
CA LEU A 1031 24.45 -21.21 -12.67
C LEU A 1031 23.99 -22.64 -12.42
N ARG A 1032 24.89 -23.49 -11.93
CA ARG A 1032 24.57 -24.83 -11.45
C ARG A 1032 24.19 -24.77 -10.00
N LEU A 1033 23.16 -25.52 -9.65
CA LEU A 1033 22.67 -25.63 -8.29
C LEU A 1033 23.04 -27.00 -7.72
N ARG A 1034 23.67 -26.98 -6.54
CA ARG A 1034 23.81 -28.12 -5.65
C ARG A 1034 23.29 -27.72 -4.28
N GLY A 1035 22.63 -28.62 -3.57
CA GLY A 1035 22.00 -28.24 -2.30
C GLY A 1035 21.71 -29.42 -1.40
N ILE A 1036 21.49 -29.12 -0.12
CA ILE A 1036 20.97 -30.05 0.88
C ILE A 1036 19.86 -29.33 1.63
N ALA A 1037 18.71 -29.98 1.78
CA ALA A 1037 17.66 -29.56 2.68
C ALA A 1037 17.35 -30.67 3.69
N HIS A 1038 17.54 -30.41 4.98
CA HIS A 1038 17.30 -31.40 6.04
C HIS A 1038 16.44 -30.80 7.15
N PRO A 1039 15.64 -31.62 7.86
CA PRO A 1039 14.76 -31.13 8.91
C PRO A 1039 15.54 -30.52 10.07
N ILE A 1040 14.95 -29.48 10.69
CA ILE A 1040 15.42 -28.91 11.96
C ILE A 1040 14.56 -29.52 13.08
N PRO A 1041 15.19 -30.11 14.12
CA PRO A 1041 14.49 -30.58 15.30
C PRO A 1041 13.57 -29.51 15.94
N ALA A 1042 12.40 -29.94 16.42
CA ALA A 1042 11.44 -29.04 17.06
C ALA A 1042 11.95 -28.47 18.40
N SER A 1043 12.90 -29.16 19.05
CA SER A 1043 13.59 -28.66 20.25
C SER A 1043 14.32 -27.33 20.00
N ILE A 1044 14.76 -27.09 18.76
CA ILE A 1044 15.50 -25.87 18.38
C ILE A 1044 14.57 -24.70 18.07
N THR A 1045 13.35 -24.94 17.54
CA THR A 1045 12.48 -23.89 16.96
C THR A 1045 11.09 -23.77 17.59
N VAL A 1046 10.77 -24.56 18.62
CA VAL A 1046 9.47 -24.64 19.32
C VAL A 1046 8.26 -25.04 18.44
N ILE A 1047 8.39 -24.92 17.11
CA ILE A 1047 7.40 -25.22 16.07
C ILE A 1047 8.03 -26.24 15.10
N PRO A 1048 7.41 -27.41 14.89
CA PRO A 1048 7.89 -28.37 13.91
C PRO A 1048 7.59 -27.85 12.50
N GLY A 1049 8.47 -28.07 11.53
CA GLY A 1049 8.21 -27.62 10.15
C GLY A 1049 9.41 -27.08 9.41
N PHE A 1050 10.36 -26.54 10.16
CA PHE A 1050 11.52 -25.89 9.58
C PHE A 1050 12.46 -26.92 8.96
N TYR A 1051 12.94 -26.59 7.77
CA TYR A 1051 14.07 -27.28 7.15
C TYR A 1051 15.21 -26.30 7.01
N ARG A 1052 16.39 -26.73 7.38
CA ARG A 1052 17.61 -26.05 6.95
C ARG A 1052 17.78 -26.32 5.47
N VAL A 1053 18.23 -25.30 4.74
CA VAL A 1053 18.56 -25.43 3.33
C VAL A 1053 19.88 -24.72 3.07
N ILE A 1054 20.76 -25.45 2.41
CA ILE A 1054 22.07 -25.02 1.97
C ILE A 1054 22.07 -25.17 0.45
N LEU A 1055 22.45 -24.12 -0.27
CA LEU A 1055 22.62 -24.17 -1.71
C LEU A 1055 24.00 -23.63 -2.08
N ILE A 1056 24.56 -24.15 -3.15
CA ILE A 1056 25.72 -23.60 -3.83
C ILE A 1056 25.33 -23.40 -5.28
N LEU A 1057 25.39 -22.14 -5.71
CA LEU A 1057 25.25 -21.72 -7.08
C LEU A 1057 26.62 -21.42 -7.64
N PHE A 1058 27.03 -22.13 -8.68
CA PHE A 1058 28.35 -21.92 -9.25
C PHE A 1058 28.30 -21.86 -10.77
N ARG A 1059 29.23 -21.11 -11.34
CA ARG A 1059 29.42 -21.01 -12.78
C ARG A 1059 30.63 -21.83 -13.17
N PHE A 1060 30.49 -22.65 -14.20
CA PHE A 1060 31.62 -23.29 -14.87
C PHE A 1060 32.35 -22.29 -15.76
N HIS A 1061 33.67 -22.41 -15.86
CA HIS A 1061 34.43 -21.68 -16.89
C HIS A 1061 33.84 -21.93 -18.28
N THR A 1062 33.87 -20.90 -19.13
CA THR A 1062 33.35 -20.97 -20.51
C THR A 1062 33.99 -22.12 -21.30
N GLN A 1063 35.30 -22.37 -21.07
CA GLN A 1063 36.02 -23.48 -21.68
C GLN A 1063 35.47 -24.86 -21.28
N HIS A 1064 35.07 -25.05 -20.02
CA HIS A 1064 34.46 -26.29 -19.54
C HIS A 1064 33.13 -26.54 -20.26
N LEU A 1065 32.28 -25.51 -20.37
CA LEU A 1065 30.98 -25.61 -21.07
C LEU A 1065 31.14 -26.00 -22.55
N ILE A 1066 32.12 -25.41 -23.24
CA ILE A 1066 32.44 -25.75 -24.64
C ILE A 1066 32.89 -27.21 -24.75
N THR A 1067 33.70 -27.67 -23.79
CA THR A 1067 34.23 -29.04 -23.77
C THR A 1067 33.11 -30.08 -23.57
N VAL A 1068 32.16 -29.81 -22.67
CA VAL A 1068 30.97 -30.65 -22.49
C VAL A 1068 30.17 -30.79 -23.80
N LEU A 1069 29.92 -29.68 -24.51
CA LEU A 1069 29.21 -29.71 -25.80
C LEU A 1069 30.01 -30.46 -26.88
N ASN A 1070 31.32 -30.24 -26.97
CA ASN A 1070 32.19 -30.96 -27.91
C ASN A 1070 32.15 -32.48 -27.67
N HIS A 1071 32.22 -32.90 -26.42
CA HIS A 1071 32.16 -34.32 -26.07
C HIS A 1071 30.79 -34.93 -26.42
N ALA A 1072 29.70 -34.19 -26.18
CA ALA A 1072 28.35 -34.61 -26.56
C ALA A 1072 28.18 -34.72 -28.09
N GLU A 1073 28.74 -33.80 -28.87
CA GLU A 1073 28.74 -33.86 -30.34
C GLU A 1073 29.52 -35.08 -30.86
N GLN A 1074 30.71 -35.34 -30.30
CA GLN A 1074 31.55 -36.48 -30.67
C GLN A 1074 30.92 -37.84 -30.33
N SER A 1075 30.23 -37.94 -29.19
CA SER A 1075 29.49 -39.14 -28.79
C SER A 1075 28.16 -39.33 -29.54
N SER A 1076 27.57 -38.25 -30.05
CA SER A 1076 26.43 -38.30 -30.99
C SER A 1076 26.85 -38.79 -32.39
N LEU A 1077 28.05 -38.41 -32.84
CA LEU A 1077 28.63 -38.85 -34.11
C LEU A 1077 29.05 -40.34 -34.11
N SER A 1078 29.32 -40.93 -32.94
CA SER A 1078 29.67 -42.35 -32.83
C SER A 1078 28.46 -43.30 -32.88
N THR A 1079 27.24 -42.78 -32.71
CA THR A 1079 25.99 -43.57 -32.74
C THR A 1079 25.26 -43.55 -34.08
N SER A 1080 25.61 -42.64 -35.00
CA SER A 1080 25.14 -42.65 -36.40
C SER A 1080 26.22 -43.21 -37.33
N GLY A 1081 26.17 -44.52 -37.59
CA GLY A 1081 27.14 -45.20 -38.45
C GLY A 1081 27.20 -44.65 -39.87
N GLY A 1082 28.42 -44.39 -40.37
CA GLY A 1082 28.68 -44.00 -41.76
C GLY A 1082 30.10 -43.51 -42.01
N SER A 1083 31.07 -44.42 -41.95
CA SER A 1083 32.47 -44.34 -42.37
C SER A 1083 32.90 -43.07 -43.16
N HIS A 1084 33.71 -42.20 -42.56
CA HIS A 1084 34.88 -41.61 -43.21
C HIS A 1084 35.96 -41.27 -42.17
N VAL A 1085 37.09 -41.94 -42.33
CA VAL A 1085 38.32 -41.75 -41.54
C VAL A 1085 38.94 -40.40 -41.92
N VAL A 1086 39.15 -39.53 -40.93
CA VAL A 1086 40.26 -38.57 -40.93
C VAL A 1086 40.98 -38.72 -39.59
N THR A 1087 42.24 -39.11 -39.68
CA THR A 1087 43.16 -39.42 -38.58
C THR A 1087 43.53 -38.17 -37.75
N PRO A 1088 43.93 -38.35 -36.48
CA PRO A 1088 44.10 -37.28 -35.50
C PRO A 1088 45.47 -36.60 -35.64
N THR A 1089 45.52 -35.27 -35.45
CA THR A 1089 46.77 -34.58 -35.17
C THR A 1089 46.84 -34.30 -33.66
N THR A 1090 47.75 -35.01 -33.03
CA THR A 1090 48.20 -34.98 -31.64
C THR A 1090 48.50 -33.57 -31.11
N MET A 1091 47.92 -33.22 -29.95
CA MET A 1091 48.42 -32.15 -29.07
C MET A 1091 49.37 -32.76 -28.01
N PRO A 1092 50.48 -32.11 -27.63
CA PRO A 1092 51.50 -32.70 -26.74
C PRO A 1092 51.17 -32.51 -25.25
N PRO A 1093 51.82 -33.28 -24.35
CA PRO A 1093 51.54 -33.31 -22.92
C PRO A 1093 52.29 -32.23 -22.13
N ALA A 1094 51.77 -31.95 -20.92
CA ALA A 1094 52.33 -31.07 -19.90
C ALA A 1094 53.81 -31.39 -19.57
N ALA A 1095 54.62 -30.35 -19.35
CA ALA A 1095 55.97 -30.46 -18.85
C ALA A 1095 56.27 -29.41 -17.77
N GLN A 1096 56.97 -29.89 -16.74
CA GLN A 1096 57.38 -29.27 -15.49
C GLN A 1096 58.41 -28.15 -15.68
N GLN A 1097 58.41 -27.16 -14.77
CA GLN A 1097 59.57 -26.28 -14.53
C GLN A 1097 60.79 -27.09 -14.01
N PRO A 1098 62.02 -26.65 -14.34
CA PRO A 1098 62.85 -26.04 -13.30
C PRO A 1098 63.68 -24.81 -13.76
N ALA A 1099 64.35 -24.20 -12.78
CA ALA A 1099 64.93 -22.87 -12.68
C ALA A 1099 66.21 -22.55 -13.50
N ASP A 1100 66.51 -21.24 -13.51
CA ASP A 1100 67.78 -20.50 -13.72
C ASP A 1100 68.49 -20.57 -15.09
N THR A 1101 68.52 -19.43 -15.81
CA THR A 1101 69.72 -18.57 -16.08
C THR A 1101 69.52 -17.67 -17.31
N ASP A 1102 69.83 -16.38 -17.11
CA ASP A 1102 70.41 -15.37 -18.02
C ASP A 1102 69.95 -15.19 -19.49
N ALA A 1103 69.43 -13.97 -19.72
CA ALA A 1103 69.78 -13.00 -20.76
C ALA A 1103 69.41 -13.23 -22.25
N ASP A 1104 68.89 -12.12 -22.79
CA ASP A 1104 68.86 -11.63 -24.18
C ASP A 1104 67.77 -12.12 -25.15
N ASP A 1105 66.69 -11.33 -25.16
CA ASP A 1105 66.17 -10.58 -26.30
C ASP A 1105 66.05 -11.31 -27.65
N ASN A 1106 64.83 -11.75 -27.97
CA ASN A 1106 64.05 -11.27 -29.13
C ASN A 1106 62.71 -12.02 -29.28
N GLY A 1107 61.60 -11.29 -29.13
CA GLY A 1107 60.31 -11.58 -29.79
C GLY A 1107 59.36 -12.57 -29.12
N PHE A 1108 58.64 -12.14 -28.08
CA PHE A 1108 57.40 -12.79 -27.64
C PHE A 1108 56.20 -12.29 -28.47
N PRO A 1109 55.28 -13.17 -28.91
CA PRO A 1109 53.99 -12.74 -29.44
C PRO A 1109 53.21 -12.05 -28.31
N LEU A 1110 52.59 -10.91 -28.67
CA LEU A 1110 51.74 -10.08 -27.81
C LEU A 1110 50.84 -10.95 -26.92
N ASP A 1111 51.00 -10.81 -25.59
CA ASP A 1111 50.00 -11.24 -24.60
C ASP A 1111 48.64 -10.74 -25.07
N LEU A 1112 47.76 -11.65 -25.45
CA LEU A 1112 46.36 -11.32 -25.61
C LEU A 1112 45.84 -10.96 -24.22
N ASP A 1113 45.27 -9.77 -24.10
CA ASP A 1113 44.55 -9.32 -22.91
C ASP A 1113 43.62 -10.46 -22.42
N PRO A 1114 43.70 -10.91 -21.15
CA PRO A 1114 42.82 -11.94 -20.60
C PRO A 1114 41.32 -11.69 -20.85
N VAL A 1115 40.93 -10.42 -20.90
CA VAL A 1115 39.55 -10.01 -21.25
C VAL A 1115 39.22 -10.35 -22.71
N GLN A 1116 40.19 -10.21 -23.61
CA GLN A 1116 40.04 -10.55 -25.03
C GLN A 1116 39.95 -12.07 -25.24
N GLU A 1117 40.70 -12.86 -24.49
CA GLU A 1117 40.61 -14.33 -24.52
C GLU A 1117 39.25 -14.83 -24.04
N GLU A 1118 38.75 -14.29 -22.91
CA GLU A 1118 37.42 -14.61 -22.41
C GLU A 1118 36.34 -14.25 -23.44
N ASN A 1119 36.39 -13.05 -24.01
CA ASN A 1119 35.45 -12.61 -25.05
C ASN A 1119 35.43 -13.55 -26.27
N ASN A 1120 36.58 -14.08 -26.67
CA ASN A 1120 36.67 -15.05 -27.77
C ASN A 1120 35.99 -16.38 -27.40
N LEU A 1121 36.19 -16.88 -26.18
CA LEU A 1121 35.53 -18.09 -25.68
C LEU A 1121 34.01 -17.90 -25.57
N LEU A 1122 33.54 -16.74 -25.10
CA LEU A 1122 32.12 -16.41 -25.03
C LEU A 1122 31.48 -16.42 -26.43
N ALA A 1123 32.15 -15.82 -27.42
CA ALA A 1123 31.70 -15.83 -28.80
C ALA A 1123 31.64 -17.25 -29.39
N GLN A 1124 32.62 -18.10 -29.06
CA GLN A 1124 32.65 -19.50 -29.48
C GLN A 1124 31.49 -20.31 -28.88
N LEU A 1125 31.23 -20.14 -27.58
CA LEU A 1125 30.10 -20.81 -26.92
C LEU A 1125 28.76 -20.36 -27.52
N LYS A 1126 28.59 -19.04 -27.73
CA LYS A 1126 27.40 -18.48 -28.39
C LYS A 1126 27.16 -19.10 -29.75
N ALA A 1127 28.21 -19.13 -30.59
CA ALA A 1127 28.14 -19.72 -31.92
C ALA A 1127 27.71 -21.20 -31.86
N LYS A 1128 28.25 -21.99 -30.91
CA LYS A 1128 27.87 -23.40 -30.75
C LYS A 1128 26.40 -23.60 -30.36
N LEU A 1129 25.89 -22.77 -29.46
CA LEU A 1129 24.47 -22.83 -29.07
C LEU A 1129 23.55 -22.45 -30.24
N ASP A 1130 23.91 -21.40 -30.99
CA ASP A 1130 23.11 -20.87 -32.11
C ASP A 1130 23.15 -21.78 -33.37
N THR A 1131 24.31 -22.36 -33.67
CA THR A 1131 24.58 -23.13 -34.90
C THR A 1131 24.35 -24.63 -34.78
N SER A 1132 23.86 -25.11 -33.63
CA SER A 1132 23.61 -26.54 -33.41
C SER A 1132 22.73 -27.14 -34.53
N VAL A 1133 23.37 -27.91 -35.41
CA VAL A 1133 22.74 -28.54 -36.58
C VAL A 1133 21.89 -29.75 -36.17
N SER A 1134 22.17 -30.31 -35.00
CA SER A 1134 21.43 -31.41 -34.40
C SER A 1134 19.99 -30.98 -34.11
N ILE A 1135 19.02 -31.76 -34.59
CA ILE A 1135 17.59 -31.51 -34.38
C ILE A 1135 17.03 -32.58 -33.43
N VAL A 1136 16.41 -32.16 -32.32
CA VAL A 1136 15.64 -33.03 -31.42
C VAL A 1136 14.18 -32.59 -31.49
N ASP A 1137 13.28 -33.50 -31.85
CA ASP A 1137 11.84 -33.25 -31.98
C ASP A 1137 11.47 -32.04 -32.88
N GLY A 1138 12.23 -31.81 -33.95
CA GLY A 1138 12.00 -30.72 -34.91
C GLY A 1138 12.51 -29.35 -34.46
N LYS A 1139 13.23 -29.28 -33.33
CA LYS A 1139 13.86 -28.06 -32.80
C LYS A 1139 15.38 -28.21 -32.74
N ARG A 1140 16.11 -27.10 -32.81
CA ARG A 1140 17.58 -27.09 -32.64
C ARG A 1140 17.93 -27.68 -31.27
N ALA A 1141 18.87 -28.62 -31.22
CA ALA A 1141 19.14 -29.43 -30.03
C ALA A 1141 19.57 -28.60 -28.82
N TYR A 1142 20.27 -27.48 -29.07
CA TYR A 1142 20.79 -26.60 -28.03
C TYR A 1142 20.04 -25.26 -27.96
N ALA A 1143 18.82 -25.19 -28.49
CA ALA A 1143 17.96 -24.04 -28.28
C ALA A 1143 17.55 -23.92 -26.79
N GLU A 1144 17.21 -22.69 -26.39
CA GLU A 1144 16.79 -22.37 -25.03
C GLU A 1144 15.62 -23.25 -24.55
N ASP A 1145 14.65 -23.52 -25.43
CA ASP A 1145 13.45 -24.28 -25.12
C ASP A 1145 13.65 -25.81 -25.11
N THR A 1146 14.81 -26.30 -25.58
CA THR A 1146 15.19 -27.72 -25.53
C THR A 1146 16.20 -28.02 -24.40
N MET A 1147 16.89 -27.00 -23.87
CA MET A 1147 17.86 -27.12 -22.78
C MET A 1147 17.21 -27.13 -21.39
N THR A 1148 16.52 -28.23 -21.07
CA THR A 1148 15.97 -28.45 -19.73
C THR A 1148 17.04 -28.87 -18.72
N ARG A 1149 16.78 -28.71 -17.41
CA ARG A 1149 17.64 -29.20 -16.32
C ARG A 1149 18.08 -30.66 -16.55
N ASP A 1150 17.15 -31.55 -16.87
CA ASP A 1150 17.44 -32.97 -17.04
C ASP A 1150 18.33 -33.22 -18.26
N ARG A 1151 18.15 -32.45 -19.34
CA ARG A 1151 18.99 -32.53 -20.53
C ARG A 1151 20.41 -32.06 -20.25
N ILE A 1152 20.57 -30.94 -19.54
CA ILE A 1152 21.87 -30.41 -19.14
C ILE A 1152 22.59 -31.40 -18.23
N CYS A 1153 21.88 -31.94 -17.23
CA CYS A 1153 22.40 -32.98 -16.34
C CYS A 1153 22.88 -34.22 -17.11
N ALA A 1154 22.13 -34.66 -18.14
CA ALA A 1154 22.51 -35.77 -18.99
C ALA A 1154 23.79 -35.49 -19.80
N LEU A 1155 23.97 -34.27 -20.31
CA LEU A 1155 25.19 -33.87 -21.03
C LEU A 1155 26.42 -33.87 -20.12
N GLU A 1156 26.28 -33.35 -18.91
CA GLU A 1156 27.34 -33.33 -17.90
C GLU A 1156 27.72 -34.73 -17.45
N ASN A 1157 26.73 -35.57 -17.13
CA ASN A 1157 26.98 -36.96 -16.73
C ASN A 1157 27.70 -37.75 -17.83
N LEU A 1158 27.39 -37.46 -19.10
CA LEU A 1158 28.04 -38.09 -20.24
C LEU A 1158 29.50 -37.64 -20.41
N TYR A 1159 29.81 -36.38 -20.10
CA TYR A 1159 31.19 -35.89 -20.02
C TYR A 1159 31.96 -36.54 -18.85
N SER A 1160 31.33 -36.63 -17.68
CA SER A 1160 31.93 -37.24 -16.48
C SER A 1160 32.28 -38.73 -16.65
N GLY A 1161 31.59 -39.46 -17.52
CA GLY A 1161 31.84 -40.89 -17.76
C GLY A 1161 33.12 -41.24 -18.54
N GLY A 1162 33.88 -40.25 -19.05
CA GLY A 1162 35.03 -40.48 -19.94
C GLY A 1162 36.42 -40.44 -19.27
N LEU A 1163 36.66 -39.55 -18.29
CA LEU A 1163 37.95 -39.36 -17.61
C LEU A 1163 37.70 -38.76 -16.21
N ASN A 1164 37.66 -39.60 -15.16
CA ASN A 1164 37.54 -39.28 -13.71
C ASN A 1164 36.51 -38.23 -13.21
N GLY A 1165 35.80 -37.50 -14.06
CA GLY A 1165 34.40 -37.08 -14.00
C GLY A 1165 33.84 -36.31 -12.81
N GLN A 1166 34.63 -35.94 -11.82
CA GLN A 1166 34.18 -35.14 -10.68
C GLN A 1166 34.51 -33.66 -10.90
N ILE A 1167 33.59 -32.79 -10.50
CA ILE A 1167 33.75 -31.33 -10.55
C ILE A 1167 34.89 -30.95 -9.61
N ASP A 1168 35.85 -30.16 -10.08
CA ASP A 1168 36.91 -29.56 -9.27
C ASP A 1168 36.72 -28.03 -9.18
N TRP A 1169 37.33 -27.39 -8.19
CA TRP A 1169 37.35 -25.93 -8.06
C TRP A 1169 37.99 -25.25 -9.28
N ALA A 1170 38.94 -25.93 -9.94
CA ALA A 1170 39.56 -25.44 -11.18
C ALA A 1170 38.61 -25.38 -12.39
N ASP A 1171 37.45 -26.07 -12.33
CA ASP A 1171 36.41 -25.97 -13.35
C ASP A 1171 35.46 -24.78 -13.11
N ILE A 1172 35.49 -24.20 -11.90
CA ILE A 1172 34.53 -23.21 -11.41
C ILE A 1172 35.13 -21.81 -11.49
N ASP A 1173 34.41 -20.94 -12.18
CA ASP A 1173 34.76 -19.53 -12.33
C ASP A 1173 34.48 -18.76 -11.02
N TYR A 1174 33.26 -18.89 -10.52
CA TYR A 1174 32.86 -18.36 -9.22
C TYR A 1174 31.70 -19.18 -8.64
N ALA A 1175 31.61 -19.16 -7.31
CA ALA A 1175 30.54 -19.80 -6.57
C ALA A 1175 29.95 -18.86 -5.51
N TYR A 1176 28.64 -18.94 -5.35
CA TYR A 1176 27.87 -18.32 -4.30
C TYR A 1176 27.23 -19.40 -3.45
N ALA A 1177 27.38 -19.26 -2.16
CA ALA A 1177 26.79 -20.13 -1.18
C ALA A 1177 25.56 -19.44 -0.58
N TYR A 1178 24.55 -20.24 -0.27
CA TYR A 1178 23.34 -19.81 0.42
C TYR A 1178 23.11 -20.69 1.63
N GLU A 1179 22.76 -20.04 2.73
CA GLU A 1179 22.22 -20.71 3.90
C GLU A 1179 20.93 -20.01 4.29
N GLY A 1180 19.94 -20.84 4.56
CA GLY A 1180 18.65 -20.36 4.95
C GLY A 1180 17.80 -21.45 5.54
N VAL A 1181 16.54 -21.07 5.72
CA VAL A 1181 15.51 -21.93 6.27
C VAL A 1181 14.31 -21.94 5.32
N ILE A 1182 13.78 -23.12 5.10
CA ILE A 1182 12.44 -23.31 4.57
C ILE A 1182 11.49 -23.21 5.76
N VAL A 1183 10.59 -22.24 5.72
CA VAL A 1183 9.64 -22.04 6.82
C VAL A 1183 8.58 -23.16 6.83
N PRO A 1184 7.98 -23.45 8.00
CA PRO A 1184 6.92 -24.44 8.13
C PRO A 1184 5.81 -24.22 7.10
N GLY A 1185 5.34 -25.31 6.51
CA GLY A 1185 4.38 -25.26 5.41
C GLY A 1185 5.03 -25.27 4.03
N GLY A 1186 6.35 -25.01 3.95
CA GLY A 1186 7.13 -25.32 2.76
C GLY A 1186 6.87 -24.42 1.56
N ARG A 1187 6.39 -23.20 1.76
CA ARG A 1187 6.02 -22.31 0.65
C ARG A 1187 6.96 -21.14 0.46
N LEU A 1188 7.96 -21.03 1.32
CA LEU A 1188 8.88 -19.90 1.39
C LEU A 1188 10.22 -20.38 1.96
N MET A 1189 11.30 -19.88 1.37
CA MET A 1189 12.67 -20.03 1.85
C MET A 1189 13.22 -18.63 2.12
N LEU A 1190 13.91 -18.43 3.25
CA LEU A 1190 14.54 -17.17 3.65
C LEU A 1190 15.94 -17.43 4.18
N GLY A 1191 16.89 -16.54 3.90
CA GLY A 1191 18.30 -16.77 4.20
C GLY A 1191 19.21 -15.76 3.55
N LYS A 1192 20.51 -16.08 3.50
CA LYS A 1192 21.57 -15.18 3.05
C LYS A 1192 22.42 -15.84 1.98
N TRP A 1193 22.88 -15.02 1.03
CA TRP A 1193 23.90 -15.37 0.06
C TRP A 1193 25.27 -14.85 0.50
N TRP A 1194 26.33 -15.55 0.16
CA TRP A 1194 27.70 -15.04 0.23
C TRP A 1194 28.55 -15.64 -0.89
N ARG A 1195 29.67 -14.99 -1.20
CA ARG A 1195 30.65 -15.52 -2.16
C ARG A 1195 31.42 -16.65 -1.49
N ALA A 1196 31.46 -17.82 -2.11
CA ALA A 1196 32.36 -18.89 -1.70
C ALA A 1196 33.76 -18.55 -2.25
N ALA A 1197 34.68 -18.14 -1.36
CA ALA A 1197 36.05 -17.81 -1.76
C ALA A 1197 36.74 -19.05 -2.34
N THR A 1198 37.31 -18.91 -3.55
CA THR A 1198 37.95 -20.01 -4.28
C THR A 1198 39.46 -20.12 -4.01
N SER A 1199 40.11 -19.13 -3.38
CA SER A 1199 41.52 -19.24 -2.94
C SER A 1199 42.01 -18.05 -2.10
N SER A 1200 42.83 -18.33 -1.09
CA SER A 1200 43.63 -17.44 -0.22
C SER A 1200 42.90 -16.40 0.68
N PRO A 1201 43.10 -16.44 2.02
CA PRO A 1201 42.59 -15.43 2.96
C PRO A 1201 43.05 -13.98 2.71
N ASP A 1202 44.09 -13.79 1.88
CA ASP A 1202 44.71 -12.48 1.65
C ASP A 1202 43.99 -11.64 0.55
N GLU A 1203 43.02 -12.20 -0.17
CA GLU A 1203 42.24 -11.48 -1.21
C GLU A 1203 40.88 -10.93 -0.72
N ILE A 1204 40.61 -11.01 0.60
CA ILE A 1204 39.33 -10.56 1.20
C ILE A 1204 39.48 -9.20 1.94
N GLU A 1205 40.35 -8.31 1.45
CA GLU A 1205 40.42 -6.91 1.93
C GLU A 1205 39.62 -5.94 1.06
#